data_AF-A0A6I5ZXF8-F1
#
_entry.id   AF-A0A6I5ZXF8-F1
#
_cell.length_a   1.000
_cell.length_b   1.000
_cell.length_c   1.000
_cell.angle_alpha   90.00
_cell.angle_beta   90.00
_cell.angle_gamma   90.00
#
_symmetry.space_group_name_H-M   'P 1'
#
loop_
_entity.id
_entity.type
_entity.pdbx_description
1 polymer ?
#
loop_
_entity_poly.entity_id
_entity_poly.type
_entity_poly.pdbx_seq_one_letter_code
_entity_poly.pdbx_strand_id
1 'polypeptide(L)'
;MSSTTRRRAVRAAWAVLAATSLVGVAGGQSAFALAGPTAQNAPVAAAAAPADSVYAQRFLEQYEKIKDPANGYFSDQGIPYHAVETLMVEAPDHGHMTTSEAYSYWLWLEALYGQVTGEWAPLNEAWDTMETYMIPQAADQPTNSFYDPQKPATYASEFNHPSQYPSQLNTSGTVGTDPLAAELRSTYGTSDIYQMHWLADVDNVYGFGAAPGPGCQLGPSHDGVSLINTFQRGPQESVWETIPQPTCDDFTHGGPNGFLDLFTGDASYAKQWKYTSASDADARAVEAIYWANKWATEQGKQAQIADTVAAAAKLGDYLRYTLFDKYFKQAGCTSPSCPAGSGKNSAHYLLSWYMAWGGATDASAGWAWRIGSSHAHFGYQNPFAAWALSNDPKLTPRSPSAKADWTTALDRQLDFYTWLQSSNGPIAGGATNSWDGAYAARPAGTPTFHGMAYTEAPVYHDPPSNQWFGMQAWGVQRVAELYYETGNAKAKRILDKWVPWVVEHIEVDGDDWSVPSELTWSGKPDTWNAANPGSNSGLTVTLKSSGQDVGVAGDTARALLFYAARSGDTASRDKAKALLDVIWENHQTDKGVATVETRADYLRFDDEYVPNGNGVYVPSGWRGEMPNGDVIEPGVSFLDIRSFYKQDPQWSKVETALRTGEAPQFTYHRFWAQTAIAGALADYGRLFEGGGVTPTPTPTVTPTVTPTVTPTVTPTVTPTVTPTQNPGGACTVRYTSNDWNTGYTASVRITNTGSTALNGWTLRFDLSNGQRVQQGWSAQWAQSGSTVTVTNAAWNGTLAPGASVEIGYNGAHSGQNPKPTAFTLNGAGCTTA
;
A
#
# COMPACT_ATOMS: atom_id res chain seq x y z
N MET A 1 54.98 -27.80 27.35
CA MET A 1 55.78 -27.27 28.48
C MET A 1 55.02 -26.06 29.02
N SER A 2 54.14 -26.23 30.02
CA SER A 2 54.35 -25.94 31.47
C SER A 2 54.67 -24.45 31.72
N SER A 3 54.05 -23.66 32.61
CA SER A 3 53.03 -23.87 33.64
C SER A 3 52.66 -22.48 34.24
N THR A 4 51.35 -22.23 34.40
CA THR A 4 50.58 -21.71 35.57
C THR A 4 51.25 -20.97 36.75
N THR A 5 50.58 -20.00 37.42
CA THR A 5 49.76 -20.17 38.67
C THR A 5 49.06 -18.81 39.03
N ARG A 6 47.70 -18.66 39.04
CA ARG A 6 46.67 -18.81 40.14
C ARG A 6 46.83 -17.84 41.33
N ARG A 7 45.81 -17.29 42.04
CA ARG A 7 44.35 -17.53 42.21
C ARG A 7 43.71 -16.41 43.08
N ARG A 8 42.41 -16.08 42.80
CA ARG A 8 41.18 -15.94 43.65
C ARG A 8 41.30 -15.62 45.17
N ALA A 9 40.34 -15.07 45.93
CA ALA A 9 39.04 -14.35 45.85
C ALA A 9 38.36 -14.45 47.26
N VAL A 10 37.19 -13.79 47.44
CA VAL A 10 36.10 -14.05 48.44
C VAL A 10 36.32 -13.43 49.86
N ARG A 11 35.39 -12.75 50.57
CA ARG A 11 33.95 -12.93 50.93
C ARG A 11 33.35 -11.56 51.37
N ALA A 12 32.15 -11.11 50.97
CA ALA A 12 30.77 -11.46 51.43
C ALA A 12 30.61 -11.51 52.97
N ALA A 13 29.71 -10.78 53.66
CA ALA A 13 28.26 -10.98 53.61
C ALA A 13 27.47 -10.10 54.65
N TRP A 14 26.28 -9.57 54.25
CA TRP A 14 24.97 -9.45 54.97
C TRP A 14 24.86 -8.58 56.26
N ALA A 15 23.76 -7.96 56.70
CA ALA A 15 22.42 -7.54 56.23
C ALA A 15 21.72 -6.78 57.41
N VAL A 16 20.54 -6.16 57.16
CA VAL A 16 19.40 -5.87 58.08
C VAL A 16 19.12 -4.41 58.54
N LEU A 17 17.80 -4.15 58.51
CA LEU A 17 16.87 -3.01 58.72
C LEU A 17 16.94 -2.14 60.00
N ALA A 18 16.17 -1.03 59.89
CA ALA A 18 15.40 -0.24 60.89
C ALA A 18 16.09 1.07 61.34
N ALA A 19 15.48 2.23 61.62
CA ALA A 19 14.15 2.88 61.51
C ALA A 19 14.16 4.06 62.53
N THR A 20 13.67 5.26 62.17
CA THR A 20 13.24 6.40 63.05
C THR A 20 14.33 7.10 63.91
N SER A 21 14.45 8.44 64.07
CA SER A 21 13.46 9.50 64.39
C SER A 21 14.05 10.92 64.23
N LEU A 22 13.17 11.94 64.19
CA LEU A 22 13.37 13.40 64.03
C LEU A 22 14.24 14.12 65.08
N VAL A 23 14.94 15.20 64.67
CA VAL A 23 15.02 16.61 65.18
C VAL A 23 15.82 17.38 64.10
N GLY A 24 15.50 18.53 63.50
CA GLY A 24 14.76 19.72 63.92
C GLY A 24 15.72 20.94 63.92
N VAL A 25 15.99 21.56 62.76
CA VAL A 25 16.58 22.91 62.68
C VAL A 25 15.92 23.68 61.53
N ALA A 26 15.16 24.72 61.88
CA ALA A 26 14.61 25.70 60.97
C ALA A 26 15.67 26.77 60.65
N GLY A 27 15.79 27.13 59.37
CA GLY A 27 16.60 28.26 58.91
C GLY A 27 16.31 28.48 57.43
N GLY A 28 15.57 29.55 57.12
CA GLY A 28 14.89 29.74 55.84
C GLY A 28 15.79 29.87 54.62
N GLN A 29 15.29 29.32 53.51
CA GLN A 29 15.61 29.76 52.16
C GLN A 29 14.32 29.84 51.34
N SER A 30 14.22 30.91 50.58
CA SER A 30 13.09 31.35 49.79
C SER A 30 12.53 30.25 48.88
N ALA A 31 11.23 30.00 48.99
CA ALA A 31 10.52 29.18 48.04
C ALA A 31 10.53 29.87 46.66
N PHE A 32 11.42 29.43 45.78
CA PHE A 32 11.14 29.52 44.35
C PHE A 32 9.99 28.54 44.09
N ALA A 33 8.81 29.09 43.81
CA ALA A 33 7.74 28.31 43.23
C ALA A 33 8.27 27.72 41.91
N LEU A 34 8.55 26.41 41.92
CA LEU A 34 8.65 25.64 40.69
C LEU A 34 7.32 25.82 39.98
N ALA A 35 7.32 26.60 38.89
CA ALA A 35 6.23 26.57 37.94
C ALA A 35 6.03 25.09 37.57
N GLY A 36 4.87 24.55 37.94
CA GLY A 36 4.48 23.21 37.52
C GLY A 36 4.56 23.11 35.99
N PRO A 37 4.66 21.89 35.44
CA PRO A 37 4.58 21.72 34.00
C PRO A 37 3.32 22.43 33.52
N THR A 38 3.50 23.47 32.71
CA THR A 38 2.40 24.04 31.94
C THR A 38 1.77 22.86 31.22
N ALA A 39 0.48 22.63 31.48
CA ALA A 39 -0.29 21.65 30.74
C ALA A 39 -0.09 21.97 29.26
N GLN A 40 0.69 21.14 28.57
CA GLN A 40 0.72 21.17 27.12
C GLN A 40 -0.69 20.84 26.70
N ASN A 41 -1.40 21.83 26.15
CA ASN A 41 -2.73 21.64 25.61
C ASN A 41 -2.65 20.42 24.68
N ALA A 42 -3.56 19.46 24.89
CA ALA A 42 -3.85 18.48 23.86
C ALA A 42 -4.14 19.25 22.56
N PRO A 43 -3.72 18.74 21.39
CA PRO A 43 -4.11 19.35 20.14
C PRO A 43 -5.62 19.48 20.17
N VAL A 44 -6.13 20.68 19.93
CA VAL A 44 -7.56 20.83 19.65
C VAL A 44 -7.82 19.90 18.48
N ALA A 45 -8.71 18.92 18.64
CA ALA A 45 -9.12 18.07 17.53
C ALA A 45 -9.48 19.01 16.38
N ALA A 46 -8.70 18.95 15.30
CA ALA A 46 -9.01 19.73 14.12
C ALA A 46 -10.41 19.28 13.69
N ALA A 47 -11.37 20.20 13.72
CA ALA A 47 -12.69 19.92 13.18
C ALA A 47 -12.54 19.54 11.70
N ALA A 48 -13.53 18.83 11.14
CA ALA A 48 -13.56 18.61 9.70
C ALA A 48 -13.31 19.94 8.97
N ALA A 49 -12.41 19.91 7.97
CA ALA A 49 -12.22 21.07 7.10
C ALA A 49 -13.60 21.51 6.59
N PRO A 50 -13.98 22.79 6.67
CA PRO A 50 -15.15 23.25 5.96
C PRO A 50 -14.96 22.87 4.49
N ALA A 51 -15.92 22.16 3.88
CA ALA A 51 -15.83 21.77 2.48
C ALA A 51 -15.59 22.97 1.54
N ASP A 52 -15.90 24.19 1.99
CA ASP A 52 -15.75 25.44 1.26
C ASP A 52 -14.34 26.08 1.38
N SER A 53 -13.39 25.46 2.09
CA SER A 53 -12.01 25.99 2.17
C SER A 53 -11.30 25.89 0.83
N VAL A 54 -10.36 26.80 0.54
CA VAL A 54 -9.65 26.83 -0.75
C VAL A 54 -8.94 25.50 -0.98
N TYR A 55 -8.22 24.98 0.02
CA TYR A 55 -7.49 23.73 -0.13
C TYR A 55 -8.39 22.48 -0.14
N ALA A 56 -9.54 22.52 0.55
CA ALA A 56 -10.54 21.45 0.43
C ALA A 56 -11.11 21.39 -1.00
N GLN A 57 -11.35 22.54 -1.63
CA GLN A 57 -11.78 22.59 -3.04
C GLN A 57 -10.69 22.12 -4.00
N ARG A 58 -9.41 22.50 -3.76
CA ARG A 58 -8.28 21.97 -4.54
C ARG A 58 -8.17 20.44 -4.40
N PHE A 59 -8.35 19.90 -3.20
CA PHE A 59 -8.43 18.45 -3.01
C PHE A 59 -9.55 17.81 -3.81
N LEU A 60 -10.77 18.37 -3.76
CA LEU A 60 -11.92 17.83 -4.49
C LEU A 60 -11.72 17.90 -6.01
N GLU A 61 -11.15 18.99 -6.53
CA GLU A 61 -10.80 19.10 -7.96
C GLU A 61 -9.77 18.03 -8.37
N GLN A 62 -8.74 17.82 -7.56
CA GLN A 62 -7.75 16.77 -7.82
C GLN A 62 -8.36 15.37 -7.71
N TYR A 63 -9.23 15.13 -6.73
CA TYR A 63 -9.98 13.89 -6.56
C TYR A 63 -10.86 13.62 -7.79
N GLU A 64 -11.62 14.61 -8.26
CA GLU A 64 -12.44 14.51 -9.46
C GLU A 64 -11.61 14.14 -10.68
N LYS A 65 -10.43 14.74 -10.88
CA LYS A 65 -9.53 14.37 -11.97
C LYS A 65 -9.03 12.92 -11.86
N ILE A 66 -8.68 12.46 -10.65
CA ILE A 66 -8.24 11.07 -10.42
C ILE A 66 -9.38 10.08 -10.69
N LYS A 67 -10.62 10.42 -10.31
CA LYS A 67 -11.78 9.54 -10.43
C LYS A 67 -12.51 9.62 -11.77
N ASP A 68 -12.21 10.62 -12.61
CA ASP A 68 -12.78 10.73 -13.96
C ASP A 68 -12.26 9.60 -14.84
N PRO A 69 -13.13 8.70 -15.33
CA PRO A 69 -12.72 7.62 -16.23
C PRO A 69 -12.04 8.13 -17.51
N ALA A 70 -12.30 9.36 -17.95
CA ALA A 70 -11.64 9.96 -19.11
C ALA A 70 -10.14 10.20 -18.89
N ASN A 71 -9.69 10.28 -17.63
CA ASN A 71 -8.29 10.47 -17.28
C ASN A 71 -7.51 9.16 -17.10
N GLY A 72 -8.18 8.01 -17.09
CA GLY A 72 -7.53 6.70 -17.23
C GLY A 72 -6.67 6.25 -16.04
N TYR A 73 -6.97 6.69 -14.82
CA TYR A 73 -6.26 6.21 -13.61
C TYR A 73 -6.64 4.79 -13.20
N PHE A 74 -7.83 4.33 -13.61
CA PHE A 74 -8.36 3.02 -13.27
C PHE A 74 -8.65 2.24 -14.56
N SER A 75 -8.47 0.93 -14.51
CA SER A 75 -8.92 0.03 -15.57
C SER A 75 -10.44 -0.08 -15.61
N ASP A 76 -10.97 -0.73 -16.65
CA ASP A 76 -12.40 -1.05 -16.77
C ASP A 76 -12.92 -1.92 -15.60
N GLN A 77 -12.04 -2.62 -14.89
CA GLN A 77 -12.36 -3.39 -13.67
C GLN A 77 -12.35 -2.54 -12.39
N GLY A 78 -12.08 -1.24 -12.48
CA GLY A 78 -11.96 -0.34 -11.33
C GLY A 78 -10.66 -0.50 -10.55
N ILE A 79 -9.62 -1.09 -11.16
CA ILE A 79 -8.31 -1.29 -10.52
C ILE A 79 -7.42 -0.09 -10.84
N PRO A 80 -6.81 0.58 -9.85
CA PRO A 80 -5.91 1.69 -10.13
C PRO A 80 -4.67 1.18 -10.86
N TYR A 81 -4.24 1.86 -11.92
CA TYR A 81 -2.93 1.65 -12.51
C TYR A 81 -1.84 2.32 -11.65
N HIS A 82 -0.58 1.95 -11.89
CA HIS A 82 0.57 2.64 -11.31
C HIS A 82 0.67 4.07 -11.85
N ALA A 83 0.45 4.24 -13.15
CA ALA A 83 0.37 5.53 -13.83
C ALA A 83 -0.61 5.48 -15.01
N VAL A 84 -1.15 6.64 -15.39
CA VAL A 84 -2.00 6.79 -16.59
C VAL A 84 -1.21 6.47 -17.87
N GLU A 85 0.07 6.86 -17.90
CA GLU A 85 0.93 6.56 -19.04
C GLU A 85 1.48 5.13 -18.95
N THR A 86 1.32 4.36 -20.02
CA THR A 86 1.75 2.95 -20.13
C THR A 86 3.27 2.77 -20.17
N LEU A 87 3.99 3.64 -20.89
CA LEU A 87 5.46 3.59 -20.96
C LEU A 87 6.06 4.15 -19.69
N MET A 88 6.32 3.27 -18.73
CA MET A 88 6.96 3.61 -17.46
C MET A 88 7.72 2.42 -16.87
N VAL A 89 8.96 2.68 -16.42
CA VAL A 89 9.83 1.69 -15.76
C VAL A 89 10.53 2.35 -14.57
N GLU A 90 10.35 1.84 -13.34
CA GLU A 90 11.00 2.40 -12.14
C GLU A 90 11.00 1.46 -10.92
N ALA A 91 9.93 0.68 -10.75
CA ALA A 91 9.80 -0.41 -9.79
C ALA A 91 8.85 -1.47 -10.38
N PRO A 92 7.59 -1.14 -10.72
CA PRO A 92 6.93 -1.82 -11.84
C PRO A 92 7.67 -1.44 -13.14
N ASP A 93 7.54 -2.32 -14.12
CA ASP A 93 8.21 -2.18 -15.42
C ASP A 93 7.23 -1.91 -16.58
N HIS A 94 5.99 -1.54 -16.24
CA HIS A 94 4.95 -1.01 -17.14
C HIS A 94 3.94 -0.17 -16.33
N GLY A 95 3.46 0.94 -16.88
CA GLY A 95 2.61 1.90 -16.17
C GLY A 95 1.20 1.40 -15.84
N HIS A 96 0.67 0.48 -16.65
CA HIS A 96 -0.60 -0.21 -16.38
C HIS A 96 -0.43 -1.51 -15.59
N MET A 97 0.74 -1.76 -15.01
CA MET A 97 0.76 -2.58 -13.81
C MET A 97 0.12 -1.81 -12.66
N THR A 98 -0.14 -2.49 -11.57
CA THR A 98 -0.46 -1.87 -10.29
C THR A 98 0.32 -2.53 -9.18
N THR A 99 0.31 -1.88 -8.03
CA THR A 99 1.05 -2.31 -6.86
C THR A 99 0.16 -2.28 -5.63
N SER A 100 0.52 -3.07 -4.61
CA SER A 100 -0.08 -2.90 -3.28
C SER A 100 0.11 -1.47 -2.74
N GLU A 101 1.18 -0.79 -3.16
CA GLU A 101 1.39 0.63 -2.91
C GLU A 101 0.26 1.48 -3.51
N ALA A 102 -0.05 1.34 -4.80
CA ALA A 102 -1.11 2.09 -5.46
C ALA A 102 -2.47 1.90 -4.74
N TYR A 103 -2.80 0.66 -4.35
CA TYR A 103 -3.98 0.37 -3.54
C TYR A 103 -3.94 1.03 -2.16
N SER A 104 -2.79 0.99 -1.47
CA SER A 104 -2.66 1.65 -0.16
C SER A 104 -2.80 3.17 -0.25
N TYR A 105 -2.36 3.80 -1.35
CA TYR A 105 -2.65 5.20 -1.63
C TYR A 105 -4.12 5.42 -1.99
N TRP A 106 -4.76 4.52 -2.75
CA TRP A 106 -6.18 4.65 -3.07
C TRP A 106 -7.06 4.63 -1.82
N LEU A 107 -6.79 3.70 -0.89
CA LEU A 107 -7.41 3.71 0.44
C LEU A 107 -7.19 5.05 1.16
N TRP A 108 -6.01 5.63 0.98
CA TRP A 108 -5.69 6.91 1.59
C TRP A 108 -6.52 8.06 1.00
N LEU A 109 -6.64 8.09 -0.33
CA LEU A 109 -7.46 9.03 -1.09
C LEU A 109 -8.93 8.98 -0.65
N GLU A 110 -9.50 7.77 -0.54
CA GLU A 110 -10.92 7.61 -0.19
C GLU A 110 -11.18 7.91 1.30
N ALA A 111 -10.21 7.69 2.19
CA ALA A 111 -10.34 8.11 3.58
C ALA A 111 -10.34 9.64 3.72
N LEU A 112 -9.52 10.35 2.94
CA LEU A 112 -9.53 11.81 2.85
C LEU A 112 -10.84 12.32 2.23
N TYR A 113 -11.34 11.65 1.20
CA TYR A 113 -12.63 11.97 0.59
C TYR A 113 -13.77 11.83 1.60
N GLY A 114 -13.81 10.73 2.35
CA GLY A 114 -14.76 10.53 3.45
C GLY A 114 -14.61 11.58 4.55
N GLN A 115 -13.39 12.02 4.85
CA GLN A 115 -13.14 13.11 5.80
C GLN A 115 -13.74 14.44 5.33
N VAL A 116 -13.56 14.80 4.06
CA VAL A 116 -14.01 16.08 3.49
C VAL A 116 -15.51 16.10 3.22
N THR A 117 -16.07 15.00 2.71
CA THR A 117 -17.46 14.93 2.24
C THR A 117 -18.41 14.24 3.21
N GLY A 118 -17.87 13.38 4.09
CA GLY A 118 -18.64 12.45 4.90
C GLY A 118 -19.13 11.21 4.16
N GLU A 119 -18.77 11.01 2.89
CA GLU A 119 -19.18 9.85 2.10
C GLU A 119 -18.12 8.75 2.17
N TRP A 120 -18.47 7.63 2.83
CA TRP A 120 -17.52 6.55 3.15
C TRP A 120 -17.66 5.30 2.27
N ALA A 121 -18.69 5.23 1.41
CA ALA A 121 -18.86 4.09 0.51
C ALA A 121 -17.65 3.85 -0.41
N PRO A 122 -17.01 4.89 -1.00
CA PRO A 122 -15.82 4.69 -1.85
C PRO A 122 -14.65 4.02 -1.13
N LEU A 123 -14.49 4.24 0.18
CA LEU A 123 -13.43 3.59 0.97
C LEU A 123 -13.67 2.08 1.07
N ASN A 124 -14.91 1.67 1.30
CA ASN A 124 -15.26 0.25 1.34
C ASN A 124 -15.09 -0.39 -0.04
N GLU A 125 -15.47 0.29 -1.12
CA GLU A 125 -15.27 -0.18 -2.49
C GLU A 125 -13.78 -0.38 -2.82
N ALA A 126 -12.93 0.58 -2.42
CA ALA A 126 -11.48 0.46 -2.58
C ALA A 126 -10.90 -0.74 -1.80
N TRP A 127 -11.40 -0.97 -0.57
CA TRP A 127 -10.99 -2.11 0.24
C TRP A 127 -11.46 -3.45 -0.35
N ASP A 128 -12.72 -3.54 -0.77
CA ASP A 128 -13.29 -4.73 -1.40
C ASP A 128 -12.54 -5.08 -2.70
N THR A 129 -12.17 -4.06 -3.47
CA THR A 129 -11.37 -4.22 -4.71
C THR A 129 -9.96 -4.71 -4.39
N MET A 130 -9.32 -4.16 -3.35
CA MET A 130 -8.01 -4.63 -2.86
C MET A 130 -8.07 -6.08 -2.39
N GLU A 131 -9.07 -6.44 -1.57
CA GLU A 131 -9.27 -7.82 -1.11
C GLU A 131 -9.46 -8.77 -2.29
N THR A 132 -10.25 -8.37 -3.29
CA THR A 132 -10.56 -9.20 -4.45
C THR A 132 -9.33 -9.44 -5.32
N TYR A 133 -8.57 -8.38 -5.62
CA TYR A 133 -7.57 -8.45 -6.68
C TYR A 133 -6.13 -8.53 -6.21
N MET A 134 -5.82 -8.05 -5.00
CA MET A 134 -4.43 -8.00 -4.50
C MET A 134 -4.18 -8.96 -3.34
N ILE A 135 -5.19 -9.39 -2.60
CA ILE A 135 -5.04 -10.43 -1.57
C ILE A 135 -5.36 -11.79 -2.20
N PRO A 136 -4.40 -12.73 -2.30
CA PRO A 136 -4.66 -14.05 -2.87
C PRO A 136 -5.80 -14.76 -2.12
N GLN A 137 -6.79 -15.24 -2.84
CA GLN A 137 -7.93 -15.98 -2.31
C GLN A 137 -7.54 -17.42 -1.97
N ALA A 138 -8.42 -18.17 -1.30
CA ALA A 138 -8.15 -19.56 -0.95
C ALA A 138 -7.84 -20.45 -2.19
N ALA A 139 -8.40 -20.12 -3.35
CA ALA A 139 -8.11 -20.81 -4.62
C ALA A 139 -6.69 -20.52 -5.15
N ASP A 140 -6.14 -19.35 -4.81
CA ASP A 140 -4.84 -18.84 -5.28
C ASP A 140 -3.68 -19.35 -4.41
N GLN A 141 -3.97 -19.70 -3.15
CA GLN A 141 -3.02 -20.22 -2.17
C GLN A 141 -3.48 -21.55 -1.52
N PRO A 142 -3.86 -22.57 -2.33
CA PRO A 142 -4.70 -23.69 -1.91
C PRO A 142 -4.01 -24.71 -0.98
N THR A 143 -2.69 -24.67 -0.88
CA THR A 143 -1.89 -25.71 -0.21
C THR A 143 -1.20 -25.24 1.06
N ASN A 144 -1.63 -24.10 1.62
CA ASN A 144 -1.19 -23.63 2.95
C ASN A 144 -1.37 -24.67 4.07
N SER A 145 -2.25 -25.67 3.90
CA SER A 145 -2.42 -26.77 4.86
C SER A 145 -1.19 -27.66 5.03
N PHE A 146 -0.27 -27.66 4.07
CA PHE A 146 0.99 -28.42 4.14
C PHE A 146 2.15 -27.63 4.79
N TYR A 147 1.91 -26.38 5.20
CA TYR A 147 2.92 -25.57 5.85
C TYR A 147 3.33 -26.16 7.21
N ASP A 148 4.63 -26.37 7.41
CA ASP A 148 5.19 -26.81 8.69
C ASP A 148 5.90 -25.64 9.41
N PRO A 149 5.34 -25.10 10.50
CA PRO A 149 5.99 -24.00 11.23
C PRO A 149 7.28 -24.42 11.95
N GLN A 150 7.56 -25.72 12.09
CA GLN A 150 8.87 -26.20 12.59
C GLN A 150 9.94 -26.22 11.50
N LYS A 151 9.53 -26.18 10.23
CA LYS A 151 10.40 -26.05 9.06
C LYS A 151 9.79 -25.08 8.04
N PRO A 152 9.79 -23.76 8.36
CA PRO A 152 9.08 -22.75 7.56
C PRO A 152 9.49 -22.66 6.09
N ALA A 153 10.75 -22.97 5.76
CA ALA A 153 11.30 -22.93 4.41
C ALA A 153 12.60 -23.77 4.34
N THR A 154 13.13 -23.94 3.14
CA THR A 154 14.51 -24.40 2.93
C THR A 154 15.38 -23.21 2.56
N TYR A 155 16.58 -23.11 3.15
CA TYR A 155 17.50 -22.00 2.93
C TYR A 155 18.06 -21.98 1.50
N ALA A 156 18.12 -20.79 0.91
CA ALA A 156 18.94 -20.47 -0.26
C ALA A 156 19.69 -19.15 0.01
N SER A 157 20.91 -19.04 -0.51
CA SER A 157 21.67 -17.78 -0.42
C SER A 157 21.09 -16.75 -1.38
N GLU A 158 21.10 -15.48 -1.01
CA GLU A 158 21.11 -14.44 -2.03
C GLU A 158 22.55 -14.28 -2.55
N PHE A 159 22.67 -13.77 -3.76
CA PHE A 159 23.94 -13.39 -4.36
C PHE A 159 23.86 -11.94 -4.82
N ASN A 160 25.01 -11.27 -4.82
CA ASN A 160 25.10 -9.84 -5.10
C ASN A 160 24.86 -9.49 -6.57
N HIS A 161 24.80 -10.46 -7.49
CA HIS A 161 24.66 -10.22 -8.91
C HIS A 161 23.74 -11.25 -9.61
N PRO A 162 22.90 -10.85 -10.58
CA PRO A 162 21.96 -11.75 -11.28
C PRO A 162 22.62 -12.98 -11.92
N SER A 163 23.85 -12.83 -12.39
CA SER A 163 24.61 -13.92 -13.04
C SER A 163 24.96 -15.11 -12.14
N GLN A 164 24.76 -14.97 -10.84
CA GLN A 164 25.02 -16.02 -9.84
C GLN A 164 23.76 -16.86 -9.55
N TYR A 165 22.63 -16.54 -10.18
CA TYR A 165 21.39 -17.30 -10.10
C TYR A 165 21.28 -18.30 -11.26
N PRO A 166 20.57 -19.44 -11.09
CA PRO A 166 19.71 -19.79 -9.94
C PRO A 166 20.47 -20.12 -8.65
N SER A 167 19.90 -19.71 -7.51
CA SER A 167 20.49 -19.97 -6.19
C SER A 167 20.11 -21.35 -5.65
N GLN A 168 21.10 -22.18 -5.34
CA GLN A 168 20.88 -23.57 -4.94
C GLN A 168 20.23 -23.68 -3.55
N LEU A 169 19.12 -24.43 -3.46
CA LEU A 169 18.55 -24.84 -2.16
C LEU A 169 19.58 -25.64 -1.37
N ASN A 170 19.76 -25.26 -0.11
CA ASN A 170 20.74 -25.85 0.79
C ASN A 170 20.07 -26.37 2.07
N THR A 171 19.87 -27.69 2.11
CA THR A 171 19.26 -28.41 3.23
C THR A 171 20.13 -28.49 4.48
N SER A 172 21.42 -28.13 4.40
CA SER A 172 22.32 -28.02 5.55
C SER A 172 22.27 -26.65 6.23
N GLY A 173 21.63 -25.65 5.60
CA GLY A 173 21.35 -24.36 6.23
C GLY A 173 20.34 -24.52 7.36
N THR A 174 20.60 -23.90 8.51
CA THR A 174 19.63 -23.88 9.63
C THR A 174 18.48 -22.94 9.30
N VAL A 175 17.27 -23.29 9.75
CA VAL A 175 16.06 -22.45 9.67
C VAL A 175 15.39 -22.50 11.05
N GLY A 176 14.87 -21.38 11.53
CA GLY A 176 14.15 -21.29 12.79
C GLY A 176 12.70 -21.78 12.71
N THR A 177 11.99 -21.67 13.82
CA THR A 177 10.56 -21.97 13.88
C THR A 177 9.72 -20.72 13.68
N ASP A 178 8.60 -20.82 12.96
CA ASP A 178 7.58 -19.78 12.86
C ASP A 178 6.66 -19.80 14.09
N PRO A 179 6.67 -18.76 14.95
CA PRO A 179 5.81 -18.69 16.13
C PRO A 179 4.40 -18.13 15.84
N LEU A 180 4.11 -17.67 14.62
CA LEU A 180 2.85 -17.00 14.27
C LEU A 180 1.79 -17.92 13.68
N ALA A 181 2.18 -18.87 12.82
CA ALA A 181 1.20 -19.65 12.03
C ALA A 181 0.10 -20.33 12.86
N ALA A 182 0.47 -20.98 13.96
CA ALA A 182 -0.51 -21.67 14.82
C ALA A 182 -1.46 -20.69 15.52
N GLU A 183 -0.95 -19.52 15.93
CA GLU A 183 -1.74 -18.45 16.54
C GLU A 183 -2.72 -17.86 15.53
N LEU A 184 -2.24 -17.44 14.35
CA LEU A 184 -3.06 -16.86 13.29
C LEU A 184 -4.15 -17.84 12.83
N ARG A 185 -3.80 -19.12 12.64
CA ARG A 185 -4.78 -20.16 12.29
C ARG A 185 -5.85 -20.34 13.36
N SER A 186 -5.47 -20.30 14.64
CA SER A 186 -6.43 -20.37 15.75
C SER A 186 -7.33 -19.15 15.81
N THR A 187 -6.82 -17.96 15.46
CA THR A 187 -7.56 -16.69 15.50
C THR A 187 -8.57 -16.58 14.36
N TYR A 188 -8.17 -16.96 13.15
CA TYR A 188 -8.92 -16.72 11.91
C TYR A 188 -9.54 -17.96 11.28
N GLY A 189 -9.23 -19.16 11.78
CA GLY A 189 -9.82 -20.41 11.30
C GLY A 189 -9.33 -20.89 9.94
N THR A 190 -8.34 -20.22 9.34
CA THR A 190 -7.73 -20.58 8.06
C THR A 190 -6.21 -20.59 8.18
N SER A 191 -5.54 -21.38 7.32
CA SER A 191 -4.09 -21.30 7.14
C SER A 191 -3.68 -20.22 6.13
N ASP A 192 -4.62 -19.62 5.40
CA ASP A 192 -4.34 -18.64 4.36
C ASP A 192 -3.74 -17.36 4.93
N ILE A 193 -2.93 -16.69 4.11
CA ILE A 193 -2.30 -15.41 4.43
C ILE A 193 -3.21 -14.28 3.95
N TYR A 194 -3.44 -13.31 4.83
CA TYR A 194 -4.21 -12.11 4.54
C TYR A 194 -3.26 -10.89 4.47
N GLN A 195 -2.51 -10.82 3.37
CA GLN A 195 -1.64 -9.71 2.98
C GLN A 195 -1.74 -9.50 1.48
N MET A 196 -1.51 -8.26 1.02
CA MET A 196 -1.47 -7.99 -0.41
C MET A 196 -0.25 -8.65 -1.06
N HIS A 197 -0.43 -9.25 -2.22
CA HIS A 197 0.68 -9.41 -3.16
C HIS A 197 1.09 -8.03 -3.69
N TRP A 198 2.37 -7.82 -3.97
CA TRP A 198 2.90 -6.49 -4.25
C TRP A 198 2.67 -6.00 -5.68
N LEU A 199 2.53 -6.87 -6.68
CA LEU A 199 2.50 -6.48 -8.10
C LEU A 199 1.43 -7.24 -8.89
N ALA A 200 0.74 -6.52 -9.77
CA ALA A 200 -0.18 -7.13 -10.72
C ALA A 200 -0.12 -6.44 -12.08
N ASP A 201 -0.26 -7.23 -13.14
CA ASP A 201 -0.45 -6.78 -14.51
C ASP A 201 -1.95 -6.62 -14.76
N VAL A 202 -2.45 -5.39 -14.74
CA VAL A 202 -3.90 -5.11 -14.69
C VAL A 202 -4.58 -5.43 -16.02
N ASP A 203 -3.90 -5.14 -17.13
CA ASP A 203 -4.44 -5.34 -18.49
C ASP A 203 -3.96 -6.64 -19.13
N ASN A 204 -3.29 -7.50 -18.35
CA ASN A 204 -2.67 -8.74 -18.82
C ASN A 204 -1.73 -8.51 -20.02
N VAL A 205 -0.97 -7.41 -20.03
CA VAL A 205 -0.05 -7.05 -21.11
C VAL A 205 1.05 -8.11 -21.32
N TYR A 206 1.49 -8.76 -20.24
CA TYR A 206 2.42 -9.88 -20.31
C TYR A 206 1.75 -11.17 -20.78
N GLY A 207 0.43 -11.30 -20.59
CA GLY A 207 -0.36 -12.41 -21.09
C GLY A 207 -0.30 -13.68 -20.26
N PHE A 208 0.12 -13.61 -18.99
CA PHE A 208 0.12 -14.80 -18.11
C PHE A 208 -1.29 -15.24 -17.73
N GLY A 209 -2.20 -14.28 -17.49
CA GLY A 209 -3.55 -14.56 -17.01
C GLY A 209 -3.57 -15.28 -15.66
N ALA A 210 -2.63 -14.96 -14.75
CA ALA A 210 -2.60 -15.49 -13.39
C ALA A 210 -3.59 -14.74 -12.49
N ALA A 211 -4.87 -14.84 -12.87
CA ALA A 211 -5.93 -14.06 -12.27
C ALA A 211 -6.30 -14.55 -10.87
N PRO A 212 -6.64 -13.65 -9.93
CA PRO A 212 -7.23 -14.01 -8.65
C PRO A 212 -8.48 -14.89 -8.84
N GLY A 213 -8.50 -16.04 -8.19
CA GLY A 213 -9.56 -17.04 -8.29
C GLY A 213 -9.12 -18.34 -8.99
N PRO A 214 -10.08 -19.14 -9.52
CA PRO A 214 -9.74 -20.45 -10.07
C PRO A 214 -9.00 -20.34 -11.41
N GLY A 215 -7.71 -20.71 -11.41
CA GLY A 215 -6.86 -20.71 -12.59
C GLY A 215 -5.40 -20.53 -12.17
N CYS A 216 -4.44 -20.96 -12.99
CA CYS A 216 -3.02 -20.72 -12.72
C CYS A 216 -2.43 -19.77 -13.77
N GLN A 217 -2.45 -20.16 -15.04
CA GLN A 217 -2.10 -19.29 -16.16
C GLN A 217 -3.20 -19.40 -17.23
N LEU A 218 -4.11 -18.43 -17.26
CA LEU A 218 -5.24 -18.38 -18.21
C LEU A 218 -4.81 -17.89 -19.61
N GLY A 219 -3.57 -17.43 -19.74
CA GLY A 219 -2.94 -17.06 -21.00
C GLY A 219 -3.34 -15.68 -21.53
N PRO A 220 -2.84 -15.31 -22.73
CA PRO A 220 -2.88 -13.94 -23.24
C PRO A 220 -4.28 -13.48 -23.70
N SER A 221 -5.23 -14.40 -23.85
CA SER A 221 -6.62 -14.07 -24.17
C SER A 221 -7.48 -13.78 -22.94
N HIS A 222 -6.92 -13.92 -21.73
CA HIS A 222 -7.63 -13.56 -20.52
C HIS A 222 -7.76 -12.03 -20.42
N ASP A 223 -8.96 -11.58 -20.11
CA ASP A 223 -9.29 -10.18 -19.90
C ASP A 223 -9.28 -9.88 -18.40
N GLY A 224 -8.41 -8.97 -17.98
CA GLY A 224 -8.28 -8.52 -16.60
C GLY A 224 -6.99 -8.93 -15.89
N VAL A 225 -6.94 -8.59 -14.60
CA VAL A 225 -5.71 -8.60 -13.81
C VAL A 225 -5.02 -9.97 -13.71
N SER A 226 -3.70 -9.96 -13.76
CA SER A 226 -2.80 -11.11 -13.59
C SER A 226 -1.77 -10.82 -12.50
N LEU A 227 -1.73 -11.63 -11.44
CA LEU A 227 -0.73 -11.51 -10.36
C LEU A 227 0.63 -12.02 -10.85
N ILE A 228 1.62 -11.13 -10.89
CA ILE A 228 2.96 -11.40 -11.44
C ILE A 228 4.04 -10.91 -10.47
N ASN A 229 5.28 -11.32 -10.68
CA ASN A 229 6.40 -10.79 -9.93
C ASN A 229 7.64 -10.65 -10.83
N THR A 230 8.64 -9.90 -10.39
CA THR A 230 9.83 -9.56 -11.16
C THR A 230 11.11 -9.86 -10.36
N PHE A 231 11.41 -9.03 -9.34
CA PHE A 231 12.65 -9.11 -8.57
C PHE A 231 12.82 -10.45 -7.83
N GLN A 232 13.91 -11.16 -8.11
CA GLN A 232 14.26 -12.45 -7.51
C GLN A 232 15.78 -12.69 -7.38
N ARG A 233 16.63 -11.85 -7.99
CA ARG A 233 18.06 -12.14 -8.21
C ARG A 233 19.02 -11.14 -7.58
N GLY A 234 18.69 -10.75 -6.35
CA GLY A 234 19.60 -10.08 -5.44
C GLY A 234 19.78 -8.57 -5.70
N PRO A 235 20.68 -7.92 -4.96
CA PRO A 235 20.70 -6.47 -4.84
C PRO A 235 21.09 -5.71 -6.11
N GLN A 236 21.79 -6.36 -7.04
CA GLN A 236 22.15 -5.73 -8.31
C GLN A 236 21.07 -5.90 -9.39
N GLU A 237 20.06 -6.76 -9.19
CA GLU A 237 18.96 -6.85 -10.16
C GLU A 237 18.11 -5.57 -10.08
N SER A 238 18.37 -4.62 -10.98
CA SER A 238 17.51 -3.46 -11.20
C SER A 238 16.22 -3.85 -11.94
N VAL A 239 15.26 -2.93 -12.01
CA VAL A 239 14.00 -3.12 -12.74
C VAL A 239 14.23 -3.51 -14.21
N TRP A 240 15.32 -3.03 -14.81
CA TRP A 240 15.74 -3.29 -16.19
C TRP A 240 16.23 -4.71 -16.44
N GLU A 241 16.56 -5.45 -15.39
CA GLU A 241 17.29 -6.71 -15.52
C GLU A 241 16.40 -7.92 -15.23
N THR A 242 15.17 -7.68 -14.76
CA THR A 242 14.21 -8.71 -14.36
C THR A 242 13.65 -9.51 -15.54
N ILE A 243 13.28 -10.75 -15.26
CA ILE A 243 12.46 -11.60 -16.13
C ILE A 243 11.09 -11.76 -15.44
N PRO A 244 10.03 -11.08 -15.92
CA PRO A 244 8.71 -11.13 -15.31
C PRO A 244 8.12 -12.54 -15.36
N GLN A 245 7.45 -12.95 -14.30
CA GLN A 245 7.00 -14.33 -14.11
C GLN A 245 5.67 -14.40 -13.33
N PRO A 246 4.85 -15.43 -13.57
CA PRO A 246 3.52 -15.55 -12.96
C PRO A 246 3.61 -16.02 -11.50
N THR A 247 2.77 -15.47 -10.63
CA THR A 247 2.72 -15.93 -9.23
C THR A 247 2.34 -17.39 -9.11
N CYS A 248 1.47 -17.89 -10.00
CA CYS A 248 1.20 -19.31 -10.19
C CYS A 248 1.93 -19.85 -11.43
N ASP A 249 2.95 -20.68 -11.21
CA ASP A 249 3.75 -21.28 -12.27
C ASP A 249 3.37 -22.76 -12.45
N ASP A 250 2.62 -23.03 -13.52
CA ASP A 250 2.22 -24.38 -13.97
C ASP A 250 3.01 -24.88 -15.19
N PHE A 251 4.12 -24.22 -15.52
CA PHE A 251 5.03 -24.51 -16.63
C PHE A 251 4.42 -24.28 -18.03
N THR A 252 3.33 -23.52 -18.13
CA THR A 252 2.72 -23.16 -19.42
C THR A 252 3.62 -22.24 -20.26
N HIS A 253 4.28 -21.28 -19.60
CA HIS A 253 5.20 -20.32 -20.21
C HIS A 253 6.59 -20.43 -19.58
N GLY A 254 7.61 -19.80 -20.17
CA GLY A 254 9.00 -19.93 -19.74
C GLY A 254 9.70 -21.15 -20.35
N GLY A 255 10.60 -21.77 -19.59
CA GLY A 255 11.32 -22.99 -19.99
C GLY A 255 10.60 -24.28 -19.56
N PRO A 256 11.27 -25.45 -19.63
CA PRO A 256 10.67 -26.74 -19.25
C PRO A 256 10.15 -26.82 -17.80
N ASN A 257 10.67 -25.98 -16.91
CA ASN A 257 10.28 -25.87 -15.50
C ASN A 257 9.59 -24.53 -15.20
N GLY A 258 8.95 -23.94 -16.20
CA GLY A 258 8.44 -22.58 -16.11
C GLY A 258 9.59 -21.58 -15.99
N PHE A 259 9.51 -20.69 -15.00
CA PHE A 259 10.54 -19.68 -14.71
C PHE A 259 11.40 -20.06 -13.50
N LEU A 260 11.07 -21.15 -12.81
CA LEU A 260 11.62 -21.46 -11.48
C LEU A 260 13.15 -21.61 -11.45
N ASP A 261 13.70 -22.26 -12.47
CA ASP A 261 15.13 -22.58 -12.60
C ASP A 261 15.99 -21.40 -13.11
N LEU A 262 15.38 -20.23 -13.33
CA LEU A 262 16.09 -18.95 -13.42
C LEU A 262 16.49 -18.43 -12.03
N PHE A 263 15.71 -18.78 -11.00
CA PHE A 263 15.79 -18.14 -9.68
C PHE A 263 16.33 -19.09 -8.60
N THR A 264 15.80 -20.31 -8.53
CA THR A 264 16.14 -21.28 -7.48
C THR A 264 16.65 -22.57 -8.11
N GLY A 265 17.81 -23.05 -7.67
CA GLY A 265 18.38 -24.32 -8.09
C GLY A 265 17.86 -25.44 -7.21
N ASP A 266 17.25 -26.46 -7.82
CA ASP A 266 16.77 -27.65 -7.14
C ASP A 266 17.02 -28.92 -7.97
N ALA A 267 16.98 -30.09 -7.34
CA ALA A 267 17.11 -31.39 -8.00
C ALA A 267 15.90 -31.72 -8.90
N SER A 268 14.74 -31.14 -8.62
CA SER A 268 13.51 -31.28 -9.39
C SER A 268 12.58 -30.10 -9.13
N TYR A 269 11.75 -29.74 -10.12
CA TYR A 269 10.81 -28.63 -10.02
C TYR A 269 9.37 -29.13 -9.98
N ALA A 270 8.54 -28.49 -9.15
CA ALA A 270 7.11 -28.73 -9.08
C ALA A 270 6.35 -27.45 -9.42
N LYS A 271 5.20 -27.62 -10.07
CA LYS A 271 4.24 -26.54 -10.29
C LYS A 271 3.87 -25.94 -8.94
N GLN A 272 3.87 -24.62 -8.85
CA GLN A 272 3.77 -23.94 -7.56
C GLN A 272 3.19 -22.54 -7.68
N TRP A 273 2.63 -22.06 -6.59
CA TRP A 273 2.20 -20.68 -6.41
C TRP A 273 3.09 -19.99 -5.38
N LYS A 274 3.31 -18.69 -5.54
CA LYS A 274 4.13 -17.87 -4.64
C LYS A 274 3.70 -16.40 -4.71
N TYR A 275 3.63 -15.77 -3.54
CA TYR A 275 3.31 -14.37 -3.39
C TYR A 275 4.35 -13.69 -2.51
N THR A 276 4.52 -12.40 -2.74
CA THR A 276 5.42 -11.52 -1.97
C THR A 276 4.64 -10.26 -1.63
N SER A 277 4.63 -9.86 -0.37
CA SER A 277 4.03 -8.60 0.08
C SER A 277 5.07 -7.49 0.16
N ALA A 278 4.60 -6.25 0.08
CA ALA A 278 5.37 -5.05 0.39
C ALA A 278 4.88 -4.52 1.74
N SER A 279 5.73 -4.60 2.77
CA SER A 279 5.31 -4.37 4.16
C SER A 279 4.93 -2.91 4.44
N ASP A 280 5.50 -1.97 3.69
CA ASP A 280 5.21 -0.56 3.77
C ASP A 280 3.80 -0.23 3.24
N ALA A 281 3.36 -0.90 2.16
CA ALA A 281 2.03 -0.75 1.59
C ALA A 281 0.93 -1.27 2.53
N ASP A 282 1.10 -2.48 3.06
CA ASP A 282 0.18 -3.05 4.05
C ASP A 282 0.10 -2.17 5.31
N ALA A 283 1.23 -1.62 5.75
CA ALA A 283 1.27 -0.68 6.88
C ALA A 283 0.59 0.65 6.57
N ARG A 284 0.77 1.20 5.35
CA ARG A 284 0.10 2.42 4.87
C ARG A 284 -1.41 2.23 4.78
N ALA A 285 -1.89 1.05 4.37
CA ALA A 285 -3.30 0.71 4.38
C ALA A 285 -3.88 0.74 5.81
N VAL A 286 -3.17 0.17 6.80
CA VAL A 286 -3.58 0.25 8.21
C VAL A 286 -3.60 1.69 8.73
N GLU A 287 -2.58 2.49 8.40
CA GLU A 287 -2.52 3.92 8.72
C GLU A 287 -3.73 4.67 8.14
N ALA A 288 -4.05 4.46 6.87
CA ALA A 288 -5.19 5.11 6.23
C ALA A 288 -6.53 4.76 6.92
N ILE A 289 -6.71 3.49 7.29
CA ILE A 289 -7.92 3.03 7.97
C ILE A 289 -8.02 3.52 9.42
N TYR A 290 -6.91 3.76 10.11
CA TYR A 290 -6.94 4.45 11.42
C TYR A 290 -7.58 5.82 11.29
N TRP A 291 -7.11 6.61 10.33
CA TRP A 291 -7.60 7.97 10.13
C TRP A 291 -9.03 7.98 9.63
N ALA A 292 -9.39 7.08 8.70
CA ALA A 292 -10.77 6.88 8.29
C ALA A 292 -11.69 6.59 9.49
N ASN A 293 -11.31 5.64 10.36
CA ASN A 293 -12.08 5.31 11.56
C ASN A 293 -12.23 6.51 12.50
N LYS A 294 -11.16 7.27 12.69
CA LYS A 294 -11.17 8.48 13.52
C LYS A 294 -12.12 9.53 12.95
N TRP A 295 -11.96 9.88 11.67
CA TRP A 295 -12.79 10.90 11.00
C TRP A 295 -14.25 10.47 10.86
N ALA A 296 -14.51 9.21 10.52
CA ALA A 296 -15.87 8.66 10.51
C ALA A 296 -16.49 8.70 11.91
N THR A 297 -15.72 8.45 12.97
CA THR A 297 -16.21 8.56 14.36
C THR A 297 -16.54 10.01 14.73
N GLU A 298 -15.70 10.97 14.35
CA GLU A 298 -15.94 12.40 14.56
C GLU A 298 -17.23 12.87 13.84
N GLN A 299 -17.57 12.24 12.71
CA GLN A 299 -18.80 12.48 11.96
C GLN A 299 -20.00 11.63 12.42
N GLY A 300 -19.83 10.71 13.39
CA GLY A 300 -20.87 9.76 13.81
C GLY A 300 -21.23 8.69 12.76
N LYS A 301 -20.34 8.44 11.80
CA LYS A 301 -20.48 7.52 10.66
C LYS A 301 -19.60 6.26 10.75
N GLN A 302 -18.91 6.03 11.87
CA GLN A 302 -17.99 4.88 12.05
C GLN A 302 -18.62 3.50 11.79
N ALA A 303 -19.94 3.37 11.95
CA ALA A 303 -20.64 2.13 11.62
C ALA A 303 -20.61 1.78 10.11
N GLN A 304 -20.39 2.78 9.24
CA GLN A 304 -20.36 2.59 7.78
C GLN A 304 -19.09 1.86 7.30
N ILE A 305 -18.01 1.89 8.09
CA ILE A 305 -16.70 1.33 7.71
C ILE A 305 -16.18 0.29 8.72
N ALA A 306 -17.04 -0.19 9.61
CA ALA A 306 -16.62 -1.04 10.73
C ALA A 306 -15.99 -2.36 10.27
N ASP A 307 -16.49 -2.94 9.17
CA ASP A 307 -15.96 -4.19 8.60
C ASP A 307 -14.58 -3.96 7.99
N THR A 308 -14.39 -2.87 7.25
CA THR A 308 -13.10 -2.41 6.72
C THR A 308 -12.07 -2.20 7.84
N VAL A 309 -12.48 -1.60 8.97
CA VAL A 309 -11.61 -1.45 10.15
C VAL A 309 -11.22 -2.81 10.74
N ALA A 310 -12.16 -3.75 10.83
CA ALA A 310 -11.86 -5.11 11.31
C ALA A 310 -10.93 -5.87 10.35
N ALA A 311 -11.08 -5.67 9.05
CA ALA A 311 -10.22 -6.24 8.02
C ALA A 311 -8.81 -5.63 8.07
N ALA A 312 -8.66 -4.33 8.32
CA ALA A 312 -7.37 -3.70 8.54
C ALA A 312 -6.66 -4.22 9.80
N ALA A 313 -7.40 -4.48 10.88
CA ALA A 313 -6.85 -5.14 12.07
C ALA A 313 -6.33 -6.56 11.76
N LYS A 314 -7.03 -7.30 10.89
CA LYS A 314 -6.59 -8.62 10.41
C LYS A 314 -5.33 -8.49 9.55
N LEU A 315 -5.27 -7.54 8.61
CA LEU A 315 -4.08 -7.24 7.80
C LEU A 315 -2.87 -6.98 8.71
N GLY A 316 -3.03 -6.11 9.72
CA GLY A 316 -2.01 -5.83 10.73
C GLY A 316 -1.61 -7.04 11.58
N ASP A 317 -2.45 -8.07 11.71
CA ASP A 317 -2.09 -9.31 12.40
C ASP A 317 -1.10 -10.14 11.58
N TYR A 318 -1.39 -10.31 10.29
CA TYR A 318 -0.54 -11.06 9.38
C TYR A 318 0.74 -10.29 9.07
N LEU A 319 0.69 -8.95 8.99
CA LEU A 319 1.86 -8.08 8.75
C LEU A 319 3.00 -8.34 9.75
N ARG A 320 2.71 -8.93 10.92
CA ARG A 320 3.73 -9.37 11.90
C ARG A 320 4.76 -10.33 11.33
N TYR A 321 4.49 -11.06 10.24
CA TYR A 321 5.49 -11.89 9.57
C TYR A 321 6.73 -11.09 9.13
N THR A 322 6.54 -9.83 8.75
CA THR A 322 7.60 -8.93 8.32
C THR A 322 8.52 -8.51 9.47
N LEU A 323 8.14 -8.78 10.73
CA LEU A 323 8.95 -8.49 11.92
C LEU A 323 10.06 -9.52 12.18
N PHE A 324 10.16 -10.56 11.34
CA PHE A 324 11.05 -11.71 11.50
C PHE A 324 12.09 -11.81 10.39
N ASP A 325 13.27 -12.32 10.77
CA ASP A 325 14.31 -12.72 9.84
C ASP A 325 13.79 -13.68 8.74
N LYS A 326 14.36 -13.59 7.53
CA LYS A 326 13.97 -14.37 6.34
C LYS A 326 13.79 -15.86 6.64
N TYR A 327 14.75 -16.48 7.33
CA TYR A 327 14.72 -17.90 7.68
C TYR A 327 14.60 -18.11 9.19
N PHE A 328 13.93 -17.17 9.89
CA PHE A 328 13.70 -17.19 11.33
C PHE A 328 15.00 -17.40 12.13
N LYS A 329 16.12 -16.82 11.69
CA LYS A 329 17.39 -16.87 12.42
C LYS A 329 17.48 -15.76 13.47
N GLN A 330 18.25 -16.02 14.52
CA GLN A 330 18.49 -15.02 15.55
C GLN A 330 19.32 -13.84 14.99
N ALA A 331 19.12 -12.66 15.58
CA ALA A 331 19.87 -11.48 15.20
C ALA A 331 21.39 -11.66 15.47
N GLY A 332 22.23 -11.12 14.59
CA GLY A 332 23.70 -11.21 14.69
C GLY A 332 24.29 -12.48 14.07
N CYS A 333 23.52 -13.19 13.24
CA CYS A 333 23.97 -14.37 12.50
C CYS A 333 25.14 -14.05 11.55
N THR A 334 26.12 -14.95 11.48
CA THR A 334 27.35 -14.80 10.65
C THR A 334 27.73 -16.08 9.89
N SER A 335 26.82 -17.06 9.81
CA SER A 335 26.93 -18.15 8.84
C SER A 335 25.56 -18.76 8.55
N PRO A 336 25.38 -19.48 7.42
CA PRO A 336 24.19 -20.25 7.14
C PRO A 336 23.82 -21.31 8.21
N SER A 337 24.75 -21.69 9.08
CA SER A 337 24.54 -22.65 10.17
C SER A 337 24.46 -22.00 11.55
N CYS A 338 24.27 -20.67 11.63
CA CYS A 338 24.08 -19.99 12.91
C CYS A 338 22.83 -20.52 13.65
N PRO A 339 22.69 -20.24 14.96
CA PRO A 339 21.56 -20.74 15.74
C PRO A 339 20.21 -20.39 15.12
N ALA A 340 19.40 -21.42 14.91
CA ALA A 340 18.01 -21.30 14.55
C ALA A 340 17.25 -20.49 15.62
N GLY A 341 16.31 -19.65 15.20
CA GLY A 341 15.40 -18.98 16.12
C GLY A 341 14.33 -19.93 16.66
N SER A 342 13.87 -19.64 17.88
CA SER A 342 12.74 -20.30 18.51
C SER A 342 11.90 -19.28 19.27
N GLY A 343 10.58 -19.46 19.25
CA GLY A 343 9.66 -18.43 19.73
C GLY A 343 9.89 -17.11 18.98
N LYS A 344 9.97 -15.99 19.70
CA LYS A 344 10.10 -14.65 19.11
C LYS A 344 11.55 -14.12 19.02
N ASN A 345 12.59 -14.95 19.24
CA ASN A 345 13.98 -14.46 19.27
C ASN A 345 14.63 -14.24 17.88
N SER A 346 13.94 -14.60 16.81
CA SER A 346 14.24 -14.22 15.43
C SER A 346 13.52 -12.96 14.97
N ALA A 347 12.65 -12.39 15.81
CA ALA A 347 11.98 -11.14 15.51
C ALA A 347 12.92 -9.95 15.73
N HIS A 348 13.18 -9.21 14.65
CA HIS A 348 13.84 -7.90 14.74
C HIS A 348 12.86 -6.77 15.02
N TYR A 349 11.54 -7.00 14.92
CA TYR A 349 10.47 -6.01 15.23
C TYR A 349 10.54 -4.74 14.39
N LEU A 350 10.99 -4.86 13.15
CA LEU A 350 10.99 -3.80 12.13
C LEU A 350 10.15 -4.29 10.96
N LEU A 351 9.51 -3.40 10.22
CA LEU A 351 8.94 -3.74 8.92
C LEU A 351 10.10 -4.03 7.96
N SER A 352 10.38 -5.30 7.70
CA SER A 352 11.38 -5.72 6.71
C SER A 352 10.85 -5.55 5.29
N TRP A 353 11.71 -5.67 4.28
CA TRP A 353 11.35 -5.39 2.88
C TRP A 353 10.13 -6.17 2.37
N TYR A 354 9.95 -7.41 2.82
CA TYR A 354 8.86 -8.27 2.40
C TYR A 354 8.54 -9.35 3.41
N MET A 355 7.36 -9.93 3.27
CA MET A 355 7.12 -11.34 3.55
C MET A 355 6.87 -12.05 2.21
N ALA A 356 7.26 -13.31 2.09
CA ALA A 356 6.80 -14.16 1.00
C ALA A 356 6.28 -15.50 1.51
N TRP A 357 5.34 -16.09 0.77
CA TRP A 357 4.81 -17.42 1.01
C TRP A 357 4.48 -18.11 -0.30
N GLY A 358 4.51 -19.44 -0.28
CA GLY A 358 4.23 -20.24 -1.46
C GLY A 358 3.99 -21.70 -1.14
N GLY A 359 3.60 -22.47 -2.15
CA GLY A 359 3.32 -23.88 -2.01
C GLY A 359 3.21 -24.57 -3.36
N ALA A 360 3.33 -25.89 -3.37
CA ALA A 360 3.04 -26.65 -4.57
C ALA A 360 1.56 -26.46 -4.96
N THR A 361 1.25 -26.37 -6.25
CA THR A 361 -0.16 -26.37 -6.71
C THR A 361 -0.79 -27.74 -6.55
N ASP A 362 0.01 -28.81 -6.64
CA ASP A 362 -0.43 -30.19 -6.46
C ASP A 362 -0.23 -30.66 -5.00
N ALA A 363 -1.32 -31.13 -4.39
CA ALA A 363 -1.32 -31.77 -3.09
C ALA A 363 -0.41 -33.02 -3.01
N SER A 364 -0.07 -33.65 -4.14
CA SER A 364 0.85 -34.79 -4.19
C SER A 364 2.31 -34.42 -3.89
N ALA A 365 2.72 -33.18 -4.18
CA ALA A 365 4.03 -32.66 -3.81
C ALA A 365 4.09 -32.25 -2.33
N GLY A 366 2.96 -31.78 -1.78
CA GLY A 366 2.69 -31.78 -0.33
C GLY A 366 3.57 -30.86 0.51
N TRP A 367 3.92 -29.66 0.01
CA TRP A 367 4.71 -28.67 0.75
C TRP A 367 4.19 -27.24 0.58
N ALA A 368 4.43 -26.41 1.59
CA ALA A 368 4.28 -24.96 1.57
C ALA A 368 5.38 -24.31 2.43
N TRP A 369 5.69 -23.05 2.17
CA TRP A 369 6.74 -22.30 2.85
C TRP A 369 6.34 -20.85 3.15
N ARG A 370 7.01 -20.24 4.12
CA ARG A 370 6.91 -18.83 4.50
C ARG A 370 8.28 -18.30 4.90
N ILE A 371 8.58 -17.07 4.48
CA ILE A 371 9.77 -16.33 4.87
C ILE A 371 9.37 -14.90 5.28
N GLY A 372 10.04 -14.37 6.31
CA GLY A 372 10.09 -12.92 6.52
C GLY A 372 11.13 -12.29 5.60
N SER A 373 11.80 -11.23 6.06
CA SER A 373 12.99 -10.70 5.39
C SER A 373 14.02 -10.23 6.42
N SER A 374 15.29 -10.51 6.13
CA SER A 374 16.41 -10.12 7.01
C SER A 374 16.81 -8.66 6.84
N HIS A 375 16.24 -7.95 5.85
CA HIS A 375 16.64 -6.61 5.44
C HIS A 375 15.55 -5.60 5.80
N ALA A 376 15.90 -4.57 6.56
CA ALA A 376 14.97 -3.52 6.97
C ALA A 376 15.48 -2.16 6.48
N HIS A 377 14.62 -1.44 5.77
CA HIS A 377 14.85 -0.07 5.29
C HIS A 377 14.06 0.93 6.14
N PHE A 378 14.64 2.08 6.49
CA PHE A 378 13.95 3.03 7.34
C PHE A 378 12.64 3.55 6.68
N GLY A 379 12.67 3.79 5.37
CA GLY A 379 11.51 4.26 4.59
C GLY A 379 10.30 3.30 4.61
N TYR A 380 10.51 2.03 4.97
CA TYR A 380 9.42 1.05 5.13
C TYR A 380 8.77 1.12 6.51
N GLN A 381 9.45 1.70 7.50
CA GLN A 381 8.93 1.72 8.86
C GLN A 381 7.67 2.59 8.94
N ASN A 382 6.74 2.19 9.78
CA ASN A 382 5.50 2.91 10.05
C ASN A 382 5.20 2.90 11.56
N PRO A 383 5.87 3.78 12.33
CA PRO A 383 5.62 3.89 13.77
C PRO A 383 4.17 4.29 14.07
N PHE A 384 3.48 4.96 13.15
CA PHE A 384 2.08 5.31 13.32
C PHE A 384 1.17 4.07 13.27
N ALA A 385 1.29 3.25 12.23
CA ALA A 385 0.54 2.00 12.12
C ALA A 385 0.87 1.05 13.29
N ALA A 386 2.15 0.96 13.70
CA ALA A 386 2.54 0.17 14.86
C ALA A 386 1.84 0.64 16.16
N TRP A 387 1.75 1.97 16.36
CA TRP A 387 0.99 2.55 17.47
C TRP A 387 -0.50 2.25 17.36
N ALA A 388 -1.11 2.43 16.19
CA ALA A 388 -2.53 2.14 15.98
C ALA A 388 -2.86 0.68 16.31
N LEU A 389 -2.06 -0.27 15.82
CA LEU A 389 -2.21 -1.71 16.06
C LEU A 389 -1.91 -2.14 17.51
N SER A 390 -1.22 -1.31 18.31
CA SER A 390 -0.98 -1.58 19.73
C SER A 390 -1.91 -0.82 20.69
N ASN A 391 -2.50 0.29 20.26
CA ASN A 391 -3.20 1.23 21.15
C ASN A 391 -4.67 1.45 20.80
N ASP A 392 -5.06 1.41 19.52
CA ASP A 392 -6.44 1.59 19.12
C ASP A 392 -7.22 0.28 19.32
N PRO A 393 -8.28 0.25 20.16
CA PRO A 393 -9.02 -0.98 20.43
C PRO A 393 -9.75 -1.59 19.23
N LYS A 394 -10.03 -0.82 18.18
CA LYS A 394 -10.67 -1.29 16.94
C LYS A 394 -9.67 -1.88 15.96
N LEU A 395 -8.45 -1.36 15.95
CA LEU A 395 -7.37 -1.85 15.09
C LEU A 395 -6.42 -2.84 15.76
N THR A 396 -6.44 -2.95 17.09
CA THR A 396 -5.63 -3.96 17.79
C THR A 396 -6.00 -5.35 17.30
N PRO A 397 -5.07 -6.13 16.70
CA PRO A 397 -5.39 -7.42 16.13
C PRO A 397 -5.88 -8.43 17.18
N ARG A 398 -6.68 -9.40 16.72
CA ARG A 398 -7.34 -10.38 17.59
C ARG A 398 -6.39 -11.43 18.16
N SER A 399 -5.25 -11.68 17.53
CA SER A 399 -4.30 -12.69 18.01
C SER A 399 -3.70 -12.32 19.37
N PRO A 400 -3.61 -13.27 20.33
CA PRO A 400 -3.21 -12.99 21.71
C PRO A 400 -1.90 -12.22 21.89
N SER A 401 -0.89 -12.49 21.08
CA SER A 401 0.43 -11.84 21.17
C SER A 401 0.57 -10.57 20.31
N ALA A 402 -0.37 -10.29 19.42
CA ALA A 402 -0.21 -9.23 18.42
C ALA A 402 -0.02 -7.83 19.03
N LYS A 403 -0.80 -7.48 20.06
CA LYS A 403 -0.65 -6.20 20.76
C LYS A 403 0.76 -6.01 21.33
N ALA A 404 1.32 -7.05 21.93
CA ALA A 404 2.66 -7.00 22.52
C ALA A 404 3.75 -6.90 21.45
N ASP A 405 3.58 -7.62 20.33
CA ASP A 405 4.49 -7.53 19.18
C ASP A 405 4.50 -6.11 18.60
N TRP A 406 3.32 -5.51 18.37
CA TRP A 406 3.21 -4.15 17.83
C TRP A 406 3.69 -3.08 18.81
N THR A 407 3.46 -3.25 20.11
CA THR A 407 4.05 -2.37 21.14
C THR A 407 5.58 -2.41 21.06
N THR A 408 6.16 -3.60 20.92
CA THR A 408 7.61 -3.77 20.78
C THR A 408 8.12 -3.19 19.46
N ALA A 409 7.36 -3.36 18.37
CA ALA A 409 7.69 -2.82 17.06
C ALA A 409 7.68 -1.29 17.04
N LEU A 410 6.70 -0.63 17.67
CA LEU A 410 6.65 0.83 17.79
C LEU A 410 7.95 1.38 18.40
N ASP A 411 8.35 0.84 19.56
CA ASP A 411 9.57 1.29 20.24
C ASP A 411 10.83 0.99 19.41
N ARG A 412 10.89 -0.21 18.81
CA ARG A 412 12.02 -0.62 17.98
C ARG A 412 12.18 0.23 16.73
N GLN A 413 11.09 0.60 16.07
CA GLN A 413 11.12 1.45 14.88
C GLN A 413 11.60 2.86 15.23
N LEU A 414 11.11 3.48 16.32
CA LEU A 414 11.58 4.80 16.75
C LEU A 414 13.07 4.80 17.16
N ASP A 415 13.53 3.71 17.78
CA ASP A 415 14.94 3.51 18.08
C ASP A 415 15.77 3.37 16.79
N PHE A 416 15.23 2.70 15.76
CA PHE A 416 15.87 2.54 14.46
C PHE A 416 16.01 3.86 13.70
N TYR A 417 14.96 4.69 13.67
CA TYR A 417 15.04 6.06 13.15
C TYR A 417 16.10 6.88 13.88
N THR A 418 16.12 6.81 15.21
CA THR A 418 17.12 7.53 16.04
C THR A 418 18.54 7.08 15.71
N TRP A 419 18.74 5.77 15.57
CA TRP A 419 20.04 5.18 15.26
C TRP A 419 20.55 5.57 13.87
N LEU A 420 19.67 5.64 12.87
CA LEU A 420 20.03 5.95 11.48
C LEU A 420 20.12 7.45 11.19
N GLN A 421 19.68 8.30 12.12
CA GLN A 421 19.65 9.72 11.90
C GLN A 421 21.07 10.29 11.78
N SER A 422 21.40 10.84 10.61
CA SER A 422 22.70 11.44 10.34
C SER A 422 22.97 12.63 11.25
N SER A 423 24.22 13.03 11.38
CA SER A 423 24.62 14.23 12.13
C SER A 423 23.92 15.49 11.64
N ASN A 424 23.58 15.58 10.35
CA ASN A 424 22.91 16.74 9.73
C ASN A 424 21.39 16.60 9.52
N GLY A 425 20.75 15.48 9.91
CA GLY A 425 19.28 15.40 10.04
C GLY A 425 18.61 14.22 9.33
N PRO A 426 18.88 13.96 8.04
CA PRO A 426 18.25 12.86 7.30
C PRO A 426 18.55 11.45 7.84
N ILE A 427 17.73 10.48 7.44
CA ILE A 427 17.77 9.10 7.98
C ILE A 427 18.48 8.16 6.99
N ALA A 428 19.56 7.49 7.42
CA ALA A 428 20.31 6.54 6.59
C ALA A 428 19.52 5.25 6.32
N GLY A 429 20.00 4.41 5.40
CA GLY A 429 19.21 3.34 4.79
C GLY A 429 18.63 2.33 5.75
N GLY A 430 19.48 1.55 6.43
CA GLY A 430 18.95 0.59 7.40
C GLY A 430 19.93 -0.45 7.90
N ALA A 431 19.40 -1.68 8.09
CA ALA A 431 20.17 -2.79 8.62
C ALA A 431 19.76 -4.13 8.02
N THR A 432 20.67 -5.09 8.09
CA THR A 432 20.43 -6.48 7.71
C THR A 432 20.88 -7.46 8.78
N ASN A 433 20.11 -8.53 8.99
CA ASN A 433 20.56 -9.70 9.74
C ASN A 433 21.32 -10.73 8.88
N SER A 434 21.23 -10.61 7.54
CA SER A 434 21.83 -11.54 6.59
C SER A 434 22.78 -10.77 5.69
N TRP A 435 24.03 -10.62 6.12
CA TRP A 435 25.06 -9.94 5.32
C TRP A 435 25.27 -10.69 3.99
N ASP A 436 25.36 -9.92 2.89
CA ASP A 436 25.33 -10.40 1.49
C ASP A 436 24.14 -11.33 1.18
N GLY A 437 23.08 -11.29 2.00
CA GLY A 437 21.94 -12.19 1.95
C GLY A 437 22.28 -13.69 2.09
N ALA A 438 23.50 -13.99 2.55
CA ALA A 438 24.02 -15.34 2.77
C ALA A 438 24.35 -15.61 4.24
N TYR A 439 23.92 -14.72 5.15
CA TYR A 439 24.38 -14.68 6.53
C TYR A 439 25.90 -14.69 6.63
N ALA A 440 26.59 -14.01 5.72
CA ALA A 440 28.04 -13.95 5.72
C ALA A 440 28.59 -13.23 6.95
N ALA A 441 29.89 -13.38 7.22
CA ALA A 441 30.54 -12.57 8.24
C ALA A 441 30.62 -11.11 7.77
N ARG A 442 29.96 -10.21 8.49
CA ARG A 442 30.06 -8.76 8.24
C ARG A 442 31.49 -8.25 8.44
N PRO A 443 31.92 -7.18 7.74
CA PRO A 443 33.22 -6.55 7.96
C PRO A 443 33.43 -6.13 9.41
N ALA A 444 34.67 -6.24 9.91
CA ALA A 444 35.05 -5.84 11.26
C ALA A 444 34.73 -4.34 11.50
N GLY A 445 34.17 -4.03 12.66
CA GLY A 445 33.79 -2.65 13.00
C GLY A 445 32.49 -2.16 12.34
N THR A 446 31.75 -3.00 11.63
CA THR A 446 30.41 -2.65 11.12
C THR A 446 29.47 -2.37 12.29
N PRO A 447 28.86 -1.16 12.39
CA PRO A 447 27.92 -0.83 13.44
C PRO A 447 26.72 -1.77 13.44
N THR A 448 26.14 -1.99 14.62
CA THR A 448 24.98 -2.88 14.74
C THR A 448 23.82 -2.22 15.48
N PHE A 449 22.61 -2.65 15.12
CA PHE A 449 21.36 -2.32 15.79
C PHE A 449 20.68 -3.61 16.22
N HIS A 450 20.65 -3.86 17.53
CA HIS A 450 20.13 -5.12 18.10
C HIS A 450 20.71 -6.39 17.43
N GLY A 451 21.98 -6.34 17.00
CA GLY A 451 22.68 -7.44 16.33
C GLY A 451 22.64 -7.39 14.79
N MET A 452 21.69 -6.68 14.18
CA MET A 452 21.65 -6.45 12.73
C MET A 452 22.75 -5.46 12.32
N ALA A 453 23.38 -5.69 11.17
CA ALA A 453 24.47 -4.88 10.65
C ALA A 453 23.95 -3.68 9.85
N TYR A 454 24.54 -2.50 10.03
CA TYR A 454 24.26 -1.32 9.20
C TYR A 454 24.55 -1.60 7.73
N THR A 455 23.60 -1.22 6.86
CA THR A 455 23.80 -1.11 5.42
C THR A 455 23.23 0.23 4.94
N GLU A 456 23.98 0.89 4.06
CA GLU A 456 23.58 2.18 3.48
C GLU A 456 22.41 2.03 2.51
N ALA A 457 22.38 0.91 1.77
CA ALA A 457 21.37 0.60 0.78
C ALA A 457 20.80 -0.81 1.05
N PRO A 458 19.84 -0.96 1.98
CA PRO A 458 19.15 -2.23 2.17
C PRO A 458 18.52 -2.72 0.86
N VAL A 459 18.69 -4.00 0.57
CA VAL A 459 18.06 -4.75 -0.56
C VAL A 459 18.55 -4.40 -1.96
N TYR A 460 18.56 -3.15 -2.41
CA TYR A 460 18.90 -2.81 -3.80
C TYR A 460 20.09 -1.86 -3.90
N HIS A 461 20.96 -2.11 -4.88
CA HIS A 461 22.18 -1.37 -5.17
C HIS A 461 22.21 -0.72 -6.57
N ASP A 462 21.26 -1.07 -7.47
CA ASP A 462 21.11 -0.44 -8.79
C ASP A 462 19.67 0.10 -9.01
N PRO A 463 19.41 1.37 -8.64
CA PRO A 463 20.28 2.25 -7.84
C PRO A 463 20.29 1.86 -6.36
N PRO A 464 21.20 2.42 -5.54
CA PRO A 464 21.17 2.25 -4.09
C PRO A 464 19.81 2.67 -3.52
N SER A 465 19.15 1.78 -2.78
CA SER A 465 17.76 1.97 -2.33
C SER A 465 17.51 3.24 -1.50
N ASN A 466 18.54 3.74 -0.81
CA ASN A 466 18.46 4.97 -0.03
C ASN A 466 19.07 6.21 -0.70
N GLN A 467 19.40 6.12 -1.98
CA GLN A 467 19.74 7.28 -2.80
C GLN A 467 18.51 8.15 -3.04
N TRP A 468 17.32 7.55 -3.15
CA TRP A 468 16.10 8.28 -3.45
C TRP A 468 15.53 9.01 -2.23
N PHE A 469 15.31 10.33 -2.35
CA PHE A 469 14.78 11.15 -1.27
C PHE A 469 13.33 10.81 -0.88
N GLY A 470 12.54 10.21 -1.78
CA GLY A 470 11.16 9.81 -1.47
C GLY A 470 11.03 8.90 -0.24
N MET A 471 12.06 8.08 0.06
CA MET A 471 12.12 7.31 1.31
C MET A 471 12.09 8.19 2.57
N GLN A 472 12.69 9.39 2.50
CA GLN A 472 12.62 10.38 3.58
C GLN A 472 11.19 10.92 3.72
N ALA A 473 10.60 11.36 2.61
CA ALA A 473 9.25 11.93 2.60
C ALA A 473 8.23 10.95 3.18
N TRP A 474 8.22 9.70 2.69
CA TRP A 474 7.30 8.65 3.15
C TRP A 474 7.54 8.24 4.59
N GLY A 475 8.77 7.86 4.94
CA GLY A 475 9.08 7.36 6.28
C GLY A 475 8.84 8.42 7.36
N VAL A 476 9.25 9.67 7.09
CA VAL A 476 9.16 10.76 8.07
C VAL A 476 7.75 11.34 8.17
N GLN A 477 6.93 11.33 7.12
CA GLN A 477 5.51 11.70 7.21
C GLN A 477 4.79 10.86 8.27
N ARG A 478 5.02 9.54 8.31
CA ARG A 478 4.45 8.63 9.33
C ARG A 478 4.93 8.97 10.75
N VAL A 479 6.19 9.39 10.90
CA VAL A 479 6.74 9.87 12.20
C VAL A 479 6.08 11.19 12.61
N ALA A 480 5.82 12.09 11.66
CA ALA A 480 5.13 13.35 11.87
C ALA A 480 3.68 13.14 12.32
N GLU A 481 2.95 12.20 11.71
CA GLU A 481 1.60 11.82 12.12
C GLU A 481 1.57 11.24 13.53
N LEU A 482 2.54 10.38 13.89
CA LEU A 482 2.66 9.86 15.26
C LEU A 482 2.91 10.99 16.25
N TYR A 483 3.80 11.93 15.92
CA TYR A 483 4.04 13.09 16.77
C TYR A 483 2.79 13.96 16.91
N TYR A 484 2.08 14.20 15.82
CA TYR A 484 0.84 14.97 15.81
C TYR A 484 -0.21 14.35 16.71
N GLU A 485 -0.50 13.06 16.54
CA GLU A 485 -1.59 12.38 17.25
C GLU A 485 -1.26 12.19 18.74
N THR A 486 -0.01 11.81 19.05
CA THR A 486 0.33 11.31 20.40
C THR A 486 1.23 12.25 21.20
N GLY A 487 1.89 13.21 20.56
CA GLY A 487 2.96 14.00 21.17
C GLY A 487 4.22 13.18 21.48
N ASN A 488 4.43 12.03 20.82
CA ASN A 488 5.55 11.13 21.11
C ASN A 488 6.90 11.86 21.10
N ALA A 489 7.63 11.80 22.22
CA ALA A 489 8.86 12.55 22.41
C ALA A 489 10.04 12.03 21.57
N LYS A 490 10.08 10.73 21.21
CA LYS A 490 11.11 10.20 20.29
C LYS A 490 10.84 10.71 18.87
N ALA A 491 9.59 10.63 18.41
CA ALA A 491 9.17 11.16 17.12
C ALA A 491 9.49 12.66 16.99
N LYS A 492 9.17 13.46 18.02
CA LYS A 492 9.53 14.89 18.06
C LYS A 492 11.04 15.12 17.85
N ARG A 493 11.90 14.39 18.57
CA ARG A 493 13.37 14.57 18.44
C ARG A 493 13.89 14.23 17.06
N ILE A 494 13.34 13.19 16.42
CA ILE A 494 13.68 12.84 15.03
C ILE A 494 13.29 14.01 14.11
N LEU A 495 12.05 14.51 14.24
CA LEU A 495 11.53 15.60 13.41
C LEU A 495 12.27 16.92 13.63
N ASP A 496 12.57 17.29 14.88
CA ASP A 496 13.28 18.54 15.23
C ASP A 496 14.66 18.64 14.56
N LYS A 497 15.26 17.51 14.15
CA LYS A 497 16.54 17.47 13.44
C LYS A 497 16.38 17.30 11.92
N TRP A 498 15.35 16.60 11.47
CA TRP A 498 15.07 16.39 10.05
C TRP A 498 14.44 17.61 9.38
N VAL A 499 13.47 18.25 10.06
CA VAL A 499 12.67 19.36 9.52
C VAL A 499 13.54 20.56 9.11
N PRO A 500 14.50 21.05 9.93
CA PRO A 500 15.35 22.15 9.51
C PRO A 500 16.14 21.83 8.23
N TRP A 501 16.63 20.60 8.10
CA TRP A 501 17.35 20.18 6.91
C TRP A 501 16.46 20.20 5.67
N VAL A 502 15.25 19.62 5.73
CA VAL A 502 14.40 19.59 4.52
C VAL A 502 13.91 20.97 4.13
N VAL A 503 13.57 21.83 5.10
CA VAL A 503 13.08 23.19 4.84
C VAL A 503 14.14 24.04 4.14
N GLU A 504 15.43 23.83 4.48
CA GLU A 504 16.57 24.47 3.82
C GLU A 504 16.74 24.03 2.36
N HIS A 505 16.29 22.83 1.99
CA HIS A 505 16.47 22.27 0.64
C HIS A 505 15.19 22.25 -0.20
N ILE A 506 14.11 22.88 0.26
CA ILE A 506 12.92 23.14 -0.56
C ILE A 506 13.04 24.57 -1.13
N GLU A 507 13.08 24.65 -2.45
CA GLU A 507 13.14 25.90 -3.20
C GLU A 507 11.78 26.21 -3.83
N VAL A 508 11.36 27.48 -3.73
CA VAL A 508 10.19 28.04 -4.40
C VAL A 508 10.57 29.45 -4.84
N ASP A 509 10.65 29.69 -6.14
CA ASP A 509 11.03 30.97 -6.75
C ASP A 509 10.13 31.29 -7.95
N GLY A 510 9.17 32.20 -7.75
CA GLY A 510 8.14 32.49 -8.75
C GLY A 510 7.31 31.24 -9.05
N ASP A 511 7.32 30.83 -10.33
CA ASP A 511 6.59 29.65 -10.81
C ASP A 511 7.43 28.36 -10.76
N ASP A 512 8.71 28.48 -10.42
CA ASP A 512 9.66 27.37 -10.30
C ASP A 512 9.76 26.88 -8.84
N TRP A 513 10.03 25.60 -8.70
CA TRP A 513 10.15 24.94 -7.40
C TRP A 513 11.01 23.69 -7.51
N SER A 514 11.60 23.27 -6.40
CA SER A 514 12.22 21.96 -6.32
C SER A 514 12.24 21.42 -4.90
N VAL A 515 12.24 20.09 -4.81
CA VAL A 515 12.49 19.33 -3.58
C VAL A 515 13.74 18.46 -3.79
N PRO A 516 14.39 17.99 -2.71
CA PRO A 516 15.46 17.02 -2.83
C PRO A 516 15.04 15.79 -3.64
N SER A 517 15.91 15.29 -4.51
CA SER A 517 15.64 14.13 -5.37
C SER A 517 16.57 12.97 -5.03
N GLU A 518 17.88 13.19 -5.13
CA GLU A 518 18.88 12.17 -4.84
C GLU A 518 19.82 12.58 -3.70
N LEU A 519 20.23 11.61 -2.91
CA LEU A 519 21.08 11.74 -1.74
C LEU A 519 22.38 10.96 -1.93
N THR A 520 23.46 11.46 -1.34
CA THR A 520 24.73 10.74 -1.22
C THR A 520 25.10 10.63 0.25
N TRP A 521 25.31 9.40 0.72
CA TRP A 521 25.63 9.10 2.11
C TRP A 521 27.14 8.96 2.30
N SER A 522 27.62 9.33 3.48
CA SER A 522 29.02 9.15 3.86
C SER A 522 29.15 8.73 5.31
N GLY A 523 30.01 7.75 5.54
CA GLY A 523 30.32 7.23 6.87
C GLY A 523 29.26 6.28 7.41
N LYS A 524 29.20 6.14 8.74
CA LYS A 524 28.38 5.11 9.42
C LYS A 524 27.85 5.62 10.76
N PRO A 525 26.69 5.13 11.23
CA PRO A 525 26.21 5.45 12.58
C PRO A 525 27.11 4.84 13.65
N ASP A 526 26.96 5.31 14.89
CA ASP A 526 27.51 4.62 16.06
C ASP A 526 26.85 3.24 16.22
N THR A 527 27.46 2.29 16.95
CA THR A 527 26.74 1.06 17.32
C THR A 527 25.64 1.39 18.32
N TRP A 528 24.42 0.92 18.06
CA TRP A 528 23.26 1.23 18.89
C TRP A 528 23.46 0.81 20.34
N ASN A 529 23.13 1.73 21.24
CA ASN A 529 23.04 1.48 22.67
C ASN A 529 21.87 2.29 23.23
N ALA A 530 20.78 1.63 23.63
CA ALA A 530 19.60 2.31 24.11
C ALA A 530 19.84 3.25 25.32
N ALA A 531 20.86 2.97 26.14
CA ALA A 531 21.23 3.83 27.27
C ALA A 531 22.08 5.05 26.84
N ASN A 532 22.74 4.98 25.68
CA ASN A 532 23.51 6.06 25.09
C ASN A 532 23.52 5.94 23.55
N PRO A 533 22.46 6.42 22.85
CA PRO A 533 22.21 6.16 21.43
C PRO A 533 23.31 6.55 20.42
N GLY A 534 24.38 7.22 20.86
CA GLY A 534 25.40 7.77 19.97
C GLY A 534 25.01 9.14 19.44
N SER A 535 25.99 9.84 18.86
CA SER A 535 25.77 11.15 18.23
C SER A 535 25.74 11.07 16.71
N ASN A 536 26.19 9.93 16.15
CA ASN A 536 26.34 9.72 14.71
C ASN A 536 27.17 10.81 14.03
N SER A 537 28.17 11.36 14.73
CA SER A 537 29.04 12.42 14.20
C SER A 537 29.84 12.00 12.96
N GLY A 538 30.02 10.68 12.75
CA GLY A 538 30.64 10.10 11.57
C GLY A 538 29.67 9.76 10.44
N LEU A 539 28.37 10.03 10.55
CA LEU A 539 27.37 9.79 9.51
C LEU A 539 26.82 11.12 8.98
N THR A 540 26.92 11.34 7.68
CA THR A 540 26.42 12.55 7.01
C THR A 540 25.71 12.18 5.71
N VAL A 541 24.86 13.09 5.24
CA VAL A 541 24.30 13.05 3.89
C VAL A 541 24.60 14.35 3.17
N THR A 542 24.76 14.28 1.85
CA THR A 542 24.83 15.44 0.96
C THR A 542 23.73 15.33 -0.07
N LEU A 543 23.09 16.45 -0.41
CA LEU A 543 22.15 16.51 -1.51
C LEU A 543 22.90 16.35 -2.84
N LYS A 544 22.55 15.32 -3.62
CA LYS A 544 23.13 15.05 -4.93
C LYS A 544 22.40 15.81 -6.03
N SER A 545 21.07 15.88 -5.96
CA SER A 545 20.24 16.61 -6.92
C SER A 545 18.89 16.99 -6.30
N SER A 546 18.28 18.04 -6.86
CA SER A 546 16.87 18.40 -6.62
C SER A 546 16.06 18.15 -7.89
N GLY A 547 14.75 18.05 -7.75
CA GLY A 547 13.83 17.85 -8.86
C GLY A 547 12.41 18.29 -8.53
N GLN A 548 11.52 18.07 -9.48
CA GLN A 548 10.10 18.46 -9.43
C GLN A 548 9.17 17.25 -9.32
N ASP A 549 9.56 16.24 -8.55
CA ASP A 549 8.70 15.09 -8.25
C ASP A 549 7.52 15.55 -7.38
N VAL A 550 6.34 15.64 -8.00
CA VAL A 550 5.10 16.11 -7.34
C VAL A 550 4.66 15.19 -6.22
N GLY A 551 4.89 13.87 -6.33
CA GLY A 551 4.50 12.93 -5.29
C GLY A 551 5.36 13.09 -4.04
N VAL A 552 6.68 13.16 -4.23
CA VAL A 552 7.64 13.42 -3.15
C VAL A 552 7.41 14.80 -2.53
N ALA A 553 7.07 15.82 -3.31
CA ALA A 553 6.69 17.13 -2.81
C ALA A 553 5.43 17.08 -1.94
N GLY A 554 4.40 16.34 -2.37
CA GLY A 554 3.17 16.11 -1.60
C GLY A 554 3.45 15.47 -0.24
N ASP A 555 4.14 14.33 -0.22
CA ASP A 555 4.42 13.62 1.04
C ASP A 555 5.39 14.42 1.95
N THR A 556 6.33 15.17 1.38
CA THR A 556 7.18 16.09 2.13
C THR A 556 6.36 17.22 2.76
N ALA A 557 5.42 17.81 2.01
CA ALA A 557 4.51 18.82 2.53
C ALA A 557 3.67 18.24 3.67
N ARG A 558 3.10 17.03 3.52
CA ARG A 558 2.35 16.36 4.61
C ARG A 558 3.19 16.21 5.88
N ALA A 559 4.43 15.74 5.77
CA ALA A 559 5.34 15.65 6.92
C ALA A 559 5.52 17.00 7.65
N LEU A 560 5.75 18.08 6.89
CA LEU A 560 5.89 19.44 7.43
C LEU A 560 4.60 19.96 8.05
N LEU A 561 3.45 19.68 7.44
CA LEU A 561 2.13 20.12 7.91
C LEU A 561 1.76 19.46 9.24
N PHE A 562 1.92 18.15 9.37
CA PHE A 562 1.67 17.44 10.63
C PHE A 562 2.64 17.87 11.73
N TYR A 563 3.93 18.06 11.40
CA TYR A 563 4.90 18.61 12.34
C TYR A 563 4.49 20.01 12.82
N ALA A 564 4.23 20.93 11.89
CA ALA A 564 3.88 22.31 12.17
C ALA A 564 2.58 22.43 12.99
N ALA A 565 1.57 21.62 12.68
CA ALA A 565 0.30 21.63 13.39
C ALA A 565 0.45 21.28 14.87
N ARG A 566 1.41 20.41 15.21
CA ARG A 566 1.67 20.01 16.60
C ARG A 566 2.71 20.87 17.30
N SER A 567 3.76 21.29 16.60
CA SER A 567 4.86 22.07 17.17
C SER A 567 4.53 23.57 17.27
N GLY A 568 3.61 24.06 16.43
CA GLY A 568 3.37 25.49 16.23
C GLY A 568 4.40 26.16 15.31
N ASP A 569 5.23 25.40 14.60
CA ASP A 569 6.26 25.95 13.71
C ASP A 569 5.65 26.51 12.41
N THR A 570 5.46 27.83 12.38
CA THR A 570 4.90 28.52 11.22
C THR A 570 5.83 28.51 10.01
N ALA A 571 7.15 28.39 10.19
CA ALA A 571 8.08 28.37 9.07
C ALA A 571 7.90 27.12 8.20
N SER A 572 7.77 25.94 8.83
CA SER A 572 7.45 24.69 8.13
C SER A 572 6.08 24.74 7.46
N ARG A 573 5.05 25.27 8.14
CA ARG A 573 3.72 25.46 7.55
C ARG A 573 3.78 26.33 6.29
N ASP A 574 4.43 27.49 6.39
CA ASP A 574 4.47 28.47 5.31
C ASP A 574 5.30 27.96 4.13
N LYS A 575 6.39 27.22 4.38
CA LYS A 575 7.17 26.54 3.34
C LYS A 575 6.35 25.47 2.61
N ALA A 576 5.64 24.61 3.34
CA ALA A 576 4.76 23.61 2.75
C ALA A 576 3.62 24.26 1.95
N LYS A 577 3.03 25.35 2.48
CA LYS A 577 2.01 26.13 1.78
C LYS A 577 2.53 26.68 0.44
N ALA A 578 3.68 27.34 0.46
CA ALA A 578 4.29 27.93 -0.74
C ALA A 578 4.56 26.87 -1.81
N LEU A 579 5.05 25.69 -1.41
CA LEU A 579 5.27 24.56 -2.30
C LEU A 579 3.95 24.04 -2.92
N LEU A 580 2.89 23.91 -2.13
CA LEU A 580 1.59 23.47 -2.64
C LEU A 580 0.95 24.52 -3.55
N ASP A 581 1.08 25.81 -3.24
CA ASP A 581 0.55 26.90 -4.06
C ASP A 581 1.22 26.93 -5.43
N VAL A 582 2.56 26.91 -5.49
CA VAL A 582 3.27 26.98 -6.77
C VAL A 582 2.99 25.76 -7.64
N ILE A 583 2.92 24.55 -7.06
CA ILE A 583 2.52 23.33 -7.80
C ILE A 583 1.11 23.49 -8.36
N TRP A 584 0.16 23.92 -7.53
CA TRP A 584 -1.23 24.04 -7.92
C TRP A 584 -1.47 25.13 -8.97
N GLU A 585 -0.77 26.26 -8.88
CA GLU A 585 -0.99 27.42 -9.75
C GLU A 585 -0.32 27.25 -11.11
N ASN A 586 0.79 26.51 -11.19
CA ASN A 586 1.64 26.48 -12.37
C ASN A 586 1.85 25.10 -13.02
N HIS A 587 1.47 24.00 -12.35
CA HIS A 587 1.79 22.63 -12.80
C HIS A 587 0.56 21.73 -12.91
N GLN A 588 -0.63 22.32 -13.05
CA GLN A 588 -1.83 21.57 -13.41
C GLN A 588 -1.79 21.06 -14.85
N THR A 589 -2.37 19.87 -15.03
CA THR A 589 -2.71 19.28 -16.33
C THR A 589 -4.20 18.93 -16.37
N ASP A 590 -4.69 18.51 -17.53
CA ASP A 590 -6.06 17.99 -17.66
C ASP A 590 -6.31 16.75 -16.78
N LYS A 591 -5.25 16.00 -16.43
CA LYS A 591 -5.36 14.77 -15.64
C LYS A 591 -5.03 14.93 -14.16
N GLY A 592 -4.35 15.99 -13.76
CA GLY A 592 -3.95 16.20 -12.36
C GLY A 592 -2.92 17.31 -12.22
N VAL A 593 -1.80 17.01 -11.55
CA VAL A 593 -0.59 17.83 -11.52
C VAL A 593 0.62 17.02 -11.96
N ALA A 594 1.47 17.58 -12.80
CA ALA A 594 2.66 16.88 -13.27
C ALA A 594 3.70 17.87 -13.80
N THR A 595 4.96 17.45 -13.79
CA THR A 595 6.09 18.19 -14.35
C THR A 595 6.79 17.33 -15.40
N VAL A 596 7.66 17.96 -16.20
CA VAL A 596 8.47 17.23 -17.18
C VAL A 596 9.66 16.59 -16.48
N GLU A 597 9.80 15.28 -16.61
CA GLU A 597 10.96 14.52 -16.13
C GLU A 597 11.77 13.94 -17.30
N THR A 598 13.09 13.99 -17.17
CA THR A 598 14.03 13.45 -18.16
C THR A 598 14.49 12.06 -17.72
N ARG A 599 14.27 11.05 -18.58
CA ARG A 599 14.48 9.63 -18.26
C ARG A 599 15.74 9.08 -18.92
N ALA A 600 16.89 9.56 -18.48
CA ALA A 600 18.19 9.09 -19.02
C ALA A 600 18.40 7.58 -18.84
N ASP A 601 17.76 6.99 -17.83
CA ASP A 601 17.70 5.56 -17.57
C ASP A 601 16.99 4.76 -18.67
N TYR A 602 16.17 5.39 -19.53
CA TYR A 602 15.51 4.68 -20.64
C TYR A 602 16.47 4.33 -21.78
N LEU A 603 17.73 4.76 -21.69
CA LEU A 603 18.79 4.22 -22.54
C LEU A 603 19.15 2.76 -22.20
N ARG A 604 18.56 2.18 -21.14
CA ARG A 604 18.73 0.78 -20.75
C ARG A 604 17.72 -0.18 -21.37
N PHE A 605 16.78 0.31 -22.19
CA PHE A 605 15.76 -0.55 -22.82
C PHE A 605 16.39 -1.65 -23.69
N ASP A 606 17.54 -1.38 -24.33
CA ASP A 606 18.29 -2.32 -25.16
C ASP A 606 19.62 -2.78 -24.53
N ASP A 607 19.78 -2.65 -23.21
CA ASP A 607 20.95 -3.16 -22.48
C ASP A 607 21.09 -4.68 -22.70
N GLU A 608 22.09 -5.08 -23.47
CA GLU A 608 22.56 -6.47 -23.49
C GLU A 608 23.39 -6.77 -22.25
N TYR A 609 23.27 -8.00 -21.73
CA TYR A 609 24.04 -8.41 -20.57
C TYR A 609 25.56 -8.33 -20.79
N VAL A 610 26.24 -7.56 -19.93
CA VAL A 610 27.69 -7.50 -19.85
C VAL A 610 28.20 -8.36 -18.70
N PRO A 611 29.20 -9.23 -18.88
CA PRO A 611 29.72 -10.06 -17.79
C PRO A 611 30.14 -9.28 -16.53
N ASN A 612 29.45 -9.55 -15.40
CA ASN A 612 29.59 -8.85 -14.12
C ASN A 612 29.19 -7.35 -14.15
N GLY A 613 28.47 -6.94 -15.18
CA GLY A 613 27.85 -5.63 -15.30
C GLY A 613 26.34 -5.77 -15.49
N ASN A 614 25.74 -4.74 -16.07
CA ASN A 614 24.30 -4.65 -16.19
C ASN A 614 23.73 -5.47 -17.37
N GLY A 615 22.41 -5.62 -17.38
CA GLY A 615 21.61 -6.16 -18.47
C GLY A 615 20.93 -7.48 -18.09
N VAL A 616 19.95 -7.92 -18.89
CA VAL A 616 19.15 -9.11 -18.57
C VAL A 616 20.02 -10.36 -18.66
N TYR A 617 20.42 -10.89 -17.51
CA TYR A 617 21.14 -12.17 -17.47
C TYR A 617 20.20 -13.35 -17.69
N VAL A 618 20.57 -14.26 -18.59
CA VAL A 618 19.93 -15.58 -18.75
C VAL A 618 21.02 -16.66 -18.66
N PRO A 619 20.85 -17.72 -17.85
CA PRO A 619 21.86 -18.78 -17.73
C PRO A 619 22.20 -19.42 -19.08
N SER A 620 23.48 -19.76 -19.27
CA SER A 620 23.93 -20.42 -20.50
C SER A 620 23.17 -21.72 -20.77
N GLY A 621 22.62 -21.86 -21.97
CA GLY A 621 21.82 -23.01 -22.39
C GLY A 621 20.37 -23.02 -21.90
N TRP A 622 19.96 -22.04 -21.09
CA TRP A 622 18.55 -21.84 -20.74
C TRP A 622 17.83 -21.19 -21.91
N ARG A 623 16.62 -21.67 -22.23
CA ARG A 623 15.74 -21.08 -23.24
C ARG A 623 14.28 -21.27 -22.85
N GLY A 624 13.48 -20.24 -23.01
CA GLY A 624 12.04 -20.23 -22.77
C GLY A 624 11.34 -19.15 -23.59
N GLU A 625 10.03 -19.02 -23.42
CA GLU A 625 9.23 -18.02 -24.13
C GLU A 625 8.25 -17.31 -23.19
N MET A 626 8.14 -15.99 -23.35
CA MET A 626 7.08 -15.18 -22.75
C MET A 626 5.72 -15.52 -23.42
N PRO A 627 4.57 -15.19 -22.80
CA PRO A 627 3.26 -15.55 -23.36
C PRO A 627 2.95 -15.00 -24.75
N ASN A 628 3.55 -13.85 -25.13
CA ASN A 628 3.45 -13.27 -26.47
C ASN A 628 4.39 -13.92 -27.52
N GLY A 629 5.22 -14.88 -27.11
CA GLY A 629 6.19 -15.57 -27.95
C GLY A 629 7.58 -14.94 -27.98
N ASP A 630 7.84 -13.89 -27.20
CA ASP A 630 9.19 -13.34 -27.06
C ASP A 630 10.12 -14.40 -26.47
N VAL A 631 11.24 -14.64 -27.14
CA VAL A 631 12.22 -15.65 -26.74
C VAL A 631 13.07 -15.11 -25.62
N ILE A 632 13.22 -15.91 -24.57
CA ILE A 632 14.11 -15.64 -23.45
C ILE A 632 15.31 -16.58 -23.60
N GLU A 633 16.49 -16.03 -23.90
CA GLU A 633 17.74 -16.77 -24.08
C GLU A 633 18.95 -15.87 -23.79
N PRO A 634 20.18 -16.40 -23.63
CA PRO A 634 21.36 -15.55 -23.42
C PRO A 634 21.54 -14.51 -24.53
N GLY A 635 21.69 -13.25 -24.14
CA GLY A 635 21.90 -12.12 -25.05
C GLY A 635 20.67 -11.24 -25.29
N VAL A 636 19.51 -11.60 -24.74
CA VAL A 636 18.32 -10.74 -24.79
C VAL A 636 18.49 -9.46 -23.96
N SER A 637 17.87 -8.38 -24.40
CA SER A 637 17.71 -7.12 -23.65
C SER A 637 16.38 -7.07 -22.88
N PHE A 638 16.17 -5.98 -22.12
CA PHE A 638 14.88 -5.68 -21.46
C PHE A 638 13.73 -5.65 -22.47
N LEU A 639 13.94 -5.00 -23.62
CA LEU A 639 12.96 -4.85 -24.69
C LEU A 639 12.66 -6.15 -25.43
N ASP A 640 13.65 -7.04 -25.58
CA ASP A 640 13.48 -8.27 -26.37
C ASP A 640 12.48 -9.24 -25.74
N ILE A 641 12.33 -9.20 -24.41
CA ILE A 641 11.34 -10.00 -23.65
C ILE A 641 10.08 -9.21 -23.29
N ARG A 642 9.92 -8.01 -23.88
CA ARG A 642 8.79 -7.08 -23.68
C ARG A 642 8.45 -6.37 -24.99
N SER A 643 8.37 -7.11 -26.09
CA SER A 643 8.22 -6.55 -27.43
C SER A 643 6.92 -5.77 -27.63
N PHE A 644 5.94 -5.94 -26.73
CA PHE A 644 4.72 -5.14 -26.67
C PHE A 644 5.00 -3.63 -26.53
N TYR A 645 6.13 -3.25 -25.93
CA TYR A 645 6.53 -1.84 -25.83
C TYR A 645 6.66 -1.14 -27.18
N LYS A 646 6.98 -1.88 -28.25
CA LYS A 646 7.07 -1.32 -29.61
C LYS A 646 5.71 -0.86 -30.15
N GLN A 647 4.61 -1.25 -29.51
CA GLN A 647 3.25 -0.78 -29.83
C GLN A 647 2.78 0.36 -28.94
N ASP A 648 3.58 0.77 -27.94
CA ASP A 648 3.22 1.85 -27.03
C ASP A 648 3.12 3.19 -27.80
N PRO A 649 2.09 4.04 -27.53
CA PRO A 649 1.94 5.33 -28.18
C PRO A 649 3.13 6.29 -28.01
N GLN A 650 3.93 6.12 -26.96
CA GLN A 650 5.12 6.91 -26.67
C GLN A 650 6.44 6.23 -27.09
N TRP A 651 6.39 5.02 -27.69
CA TRP A 651 7.59 4.25 -28.07
C TRP A 651 8.58 5.05 -28.92
N SER A 652 8.09 5.89 -29.85
CA SER A 652 8.95 6.69 -30.73
C SER A 652 9.92 7.61 -29.98
N LYS A 653 9.59 8.02 -28.75
CA LYS A 653 10.50 8.79 -27.88
C LYS A 653 11.68 7.95 -27.44
N VAL A 654 11.42 6.72 -26.98
CA VAL A 654 12.47 5.78 -26.54
C VAL A 654 13.30 5.33 -27.74
N GLU A 655 12.66 4.96 -28.85
CA GLU A 655 13.37 4.60 -30.09
C GLU A 655 14.31 5.72 -30.56
N THR A 656 13.86 6.97 -30.46
CA THR A 656 14.72 8.13 -30.76
C THR A 656 15.88 8.23 -29.79
N ALA A 657 15.61 8.09 -28.49
CA ALA A 657 16.64 8.13 -27.44
C ALA A 657 17.71 7.07 -27.64
N LEU A 658 17.33 5.81 -27.88
CA LEU A 658 18.27 4.71 -28.14
C LEU A 658 19.14 4.99 -29.38
N ARG A 659 18.55 5.59 -30.43
CA ARG A 659 19.28 5.95 -31.65
C ARG A 659 20.25 7.13 -31.47
N THR A 660 19.91 8.13 -30.66
CA THR A 660 20.69 9.38 -30.54
C THR A 660 21.56 9.46 -29.29
N GLY A 661 21.26 8.67 -28.25
CA GLY A 661 21.81 8.80 -26.91
C GLY A 661 21.23 9.97 -26.10
N GLU A 662 20.19 10.66 -26.61
CA GLU A 662 19.55 11.78 -25.92
C GLU A 662 18.39 11.28 -25.06
N ALA A 663 18.40 11.62 -23.77
CA ALA A 663 17.39 11.17 -22.83
C ALA A 663 15.97 11.66 -23.19
N PRO A 664 14.96 10.78 -23.23
CA PRO A 664 13.58 11.16 -23.53
C PRO A 664 12.94 11.90 -22.34
N GLN A 665 11.94 12.71 -22.65
CA GLN A 665 11.16 13.47 -21.67
C GLN A 665 9.71 13.00 -21.61
N PHE A 666 9.20 12.93 -20.39
CA PHE A 666 7.84 12.48 -20.07
C PHE A 666 7.19 13.39 -19.04
N THR A 667 5.86 13.36 -19.01
CA THR A 667 5.05 14.02 -18.00
C THR A 667 4.10 12.96 -17.47
N TYR A 668 4.41 12.44 -16.29
CA TYR A 668 3.70 11.27 -15.76
C TYR A 668 2.68 11.63 -14.70
N HIS A 669 1.60 10.86 -14.71
CA HIS A 669 0.51 10.92 -13.76
C HIS A 669 0.48 9.62 -12.94
N ARG A 670 1.52 9.41 -12.12
CA ARG A 670 1.58 8.28 -11.18
C ARG A 670 0.45 8.38 -10.17
N PHE A 671 -0.33 7.32 -10.00
CA PHE A 671 -1.51 7.30 -9.14
C PHE A 671 -1.17 7.70 -7.69
N TRP A 672 -0.09 7.14 -7.15
CA TRP A 672 0.36 7.45 -5.79
C TRP A 672 0.78 8.93 -5.66
N ALA A 673 1.42 9.50 -6.68
CA ALA A 673 1.90 10.89 -6.64
C ALA A 673 0.75 11.89 -6.67
N GLN A 674 -0.27 11.62 -7.50
CA GLN A 674 -1.49 12.42 -7.53
C GLN A 674 -2.23 12.37 -6.20
N THR A 675 -2.26 11.19 -5.57
CA THR A 675 -2.86 11.00 -4.26
C THR A 675 -2.06 11.71 -3.15
N ALA A 676 -0.73 11.70 -3.22
CA ALA A 676 0.12 12.41 -2.26
C ALA A 676 -0.14 13.92 -2.28
N ILE A 677 -0.27 14.52 -3.47
CA ILE A 677 -0.66 15.93 -3.62
C ILE A 677 -2.08 16.17 -3.10
N ALA A 678 -3.05 15.33 -3.47
CA ALA A 678 -4.42 15.42 -2.97
C ALA A 678 -4.43 15.40 -1.42
N GLY A 679 -3.67 14.48 -0.81
CA GLY A 679 -3.53 14.39 0.64
C GLY A 679 -2.90 15.63 1.27
N ALA A 680 -1.85 16.18 0.67
CA ALA A 680 -1.24 17.41 1.15
C ALA A 680 -2.19 18.62 1.12
N LEU A 681 -3.00 18.71 0.07
CA LEU A 681 -4.03 19.75 -0.05
C LEU A 681 -5.10 19.58 1.04
N ALA A 682 -5.66 18.38 1.18
CA ALA A 682 -6.67 18.09 2.20
C ALA A 682 -6.13 18.34 3.63
N ASP A 683 -4.91 17.90 3.91
CA ASP A 683 -4.26 18.09 5.21
C ASP A 683 -4.02 19.57 5.51
N TYR A 684 -3.60 20.39 4.54
CA TYR A 684 -3.46 21.83 4.74
C TYR A 684 -4.80 22.48 5.11
N GLY A 685 -5.86 22.19 4.34
CA GLY A 685 -7.20 22.71 4.58
C GLY A 685 -7.71 22.35 5.97
N ARG A 686 -7.60 21.08 6.36
CA ARG A 686 -8.03 20.57 7.67
C ARG A 686 -7.22 21.13 8.84
N LEU A 687 -5.90 21.18 8.72
CA LEU A 687 -5.02 21.55 9.84
C LEU A 687 -4.92 23.07 10.04
N PHE A 688 -5.09 23.88 8.98
CA PHE A 688 -4.77 25.31 9.03
C PHE A 688 -5.86 26.26 8.51
N GLU A 689 -6.84 25.80 7.73
CA GLU A 689 -7.96 26.65 7.28
C GLU A 689 -9.22 26.48 8.15
N GLY A 690 -9.40 25.33 8.80
CA GLY A 690 -10.56 24.98 9.64
C GLY A 690 -10.55 25.55 11.07
N GLY A 691 -10.22 26.84 11.24
CA GLY A 691 -10.01 27.47 12.54
C GLY A 691 -11.02 27.12 13.64
N GLY A 692 -10.53 26.90 14.86
CA GLY A 692 -11.32 26.61 16.06
C GLY A 692 -12.43 27.64 16.32
N VAL A 693 -13.63 27.31 15.88
CA VAL A 693 -14.89 27.89 16.35
C VAL A 693 -15.72 26.73 16.87
N THR A 694 -15.97 26.71 18.17
CA THR A 694 -17.06 25.91 18.75
C THR A 694 -18.33 26.23 17.96
N PRO A 695 -19.10 25.26 17.44
CA PRO A 695 -20.39 25.56 16.86
C PRO A 695 -21.25 26.17 17.97
N THR A 696 -21.35 27.49 17.99
CA THR A 696 -22.37 28.18 18.77
C THR A 696 -23.68 27.90 18.04
N PRO A 697 -24.67 27.23 18.69
CA PRO A 697 -25.95 27.02 18.05
C PRO A 697 -26.55 28.39 17.74
N THR A 698 -26.70 28.68 16.45
CA THR A 698 -27.42 29.89 16.04
C THR A 698 -28.88 29.73 16.48
N PRO A 699 -29.46 30.72 17.20
CA PRO A 699 -30.75 30.57 17.84
C PRO A 699 -31.87 30.44 16.81
N THR A 700 -32.59 29.33 16.87
CA THR A 700 -33.86 29.13 16.18
C THR A 700 -34.86 30.18 16.65
N VAL A 701 -35.31 31.03 15.72
CA VAL A 701 -36.40 31.98 15.97
C VAL A 701 -37.71 31.19 16.05
N THR A 702 -38.31 31.16 17.22
CA THR A 702 -39.63 30.55 17.47
C THR A 702 -40.74 31.58 17.27
N PRO A 703 -41.66 31.43 16.31
CA PRO A 703 -42.95 32.10 16.37
C PRO A 703 -43.94 31.27 17.20
N THR A 704 -44.45 31.89 18.26
CA THR A 704 -45.49 31.39 19.16
C THR A 704 -46.88 31.46 18.49
N VAL A 705 -47.61 30.34 18.44
CA VAL A 705 -49.08 30.30 18.57
C VAL A 705 -49.58 28.92 19.01
N THR A 706 -50.50 28.93 19.98
CA THR A 706 -51.23 27.80 20.60
C THR A 706 -52.70 28.25 20.77
N PRO A 707 -53.73 27.38 20.85
CA PRO A 707 -54.05 26.13 20.14
C PRO A 707 -55.49 26.15 19.54
N THR A 708 -55.87 25.19 18.69
CA THR A 708 -57.19 24.51 18.76
C THR A 708 -57.10 23.18 18.00
N VAL A 709 -57.49 22.11 18.70
CA VAL A 709 -57.45 20.69 18.33
C VAL A 709 -58.60 20.30 17.40
N THR A 710 -58.33 19.44 16.40
CA THR A 710 -59.18 18.33 15.94
C THR A 710 -58.32 17.38 15.08
N PRO A 711 -58.30 16.05 15.30
CA PRO A 711 -57.43 15.14 14.56
C PRO A 711 -58.04 14.82 13.19
N THR A 712 -57.35 15.15 12.11
CA THR A 712 -57.62 14.57 10.78
C THR A 712 -56.31 14.06 10.21
N VAL A 713 -56.19 12.74 10.14
CA VAL A 713 -55.12 12.04 9.43
C VAL A 713 -55.10 12.49 7.97
N THR A 714 -54.01 13.12 7.54
CA THR A 714 -53.72 13.43 6.14
C THR A 714 -52.32 12.88 5.83
N PRO A 715 -52.15 12.07 4.77
CA PRO A 715 -50.93 11.30 4.51
C PRO A 715 -49.76 12.18 4.05
N THR A 716 -48.56 11.77 4.46
CA THR A 716 -47.26 12.26 4.02
C THR A 716 -47.15 12.23 2.49
N VAL A 717 -46.98 13.40 1.87
CA VAL A 717 -46.61 13.52 0.45
C VAL A 717 -45.10 13.32 0.31
N THR A 718 -44.73 12.18 -0.25
CA THR A 718 -43.40 11.92 -0.84
C THR A 718 -43.27 12.77 -2.13
N PRO A 719 -42.14 13.47 -2.37
CA PRO A 719 -41.93 14.13 -3.66
C PRO A 719 -41.87 13.07 -4.75
N THR A 720 -42.92 13.02 -5.58
CA THR A 720 -42.95 12.23 -6.81
C THR A 720 -42.34 13.10 -7.90
N VAL A 721 -41.09 12.81 -8.31
CA VAL A 721 -40.61 13.24 -9.62
C VAL A 721 -41.51 12.56 -10.65
N THR A 722 -42.35 13.33 -11.31
CA THR A 722 -43.09 12.86 -12.48
C THR A 722 -42.11 12.87 -13.64
N PRO A 723 -41.72 11.72 -14.22
CA PRO A 723 -40.97 11.73 -15.47
C PRO A 723 -41.85 12.41 -16.51
N THR A 724 -41.35 13.46 -17.15
CA THR A 724 -41.91 13.86 -18.44
C THR A 724 -41.80 12.64 -19.36
N GLN A 725 -42.94 12.02 -19.67
CA GLN A 725 -43.00 10.91 -20.62
C GLN A 725 -42.48 11.42 -21.96
N ASN A 726 -41.21 11.16 -22.25
CA ASN A 726 -40.76 11.04 -23.63
C ASN A 726 -41.35 9.71 -24.13
N PRO A 727 -42.09 9.66 -25.26
CA PRO A 727 -42.60 8.41 -25.80
C PRO A 727 -41.44 7.42 -25.91
N GLY A 728 -41.54 6.32 -25.17
CA GLY A 728 -40.43 5.39 -25.00
C GLY A 728 -39.87 4.98 -26.36
N GLY A 729 -38.58 5.27 -26.54
CA GLY A 729 -37.83 4.80 -27.69
C GLY A 729 -37.87 3.27 -27.74
N ALA A 730 -37.75 2.72 -28.95
CA ALA A 730 -37.46 1.30 -29.08
C ALA A 730 -36.25 0.95 -28.19
N CYS A 731 -36.32 -0.17 -27.50
CA CYS A 731 -35.23 -0.65 -26.64
C CYS A 731 -35.04 -2.15 -26.83
N THR A 732 -33.80 -2.58 -26.64
CA THR A 732 -33.45 -4.00 -26.56
C THR A 732 -32.88 -4.29 -25.18
N VAL A 733 -33.29 -5.40 -24.57
CA VAL A 733 -32.76 -5.87 -23.28
C VAL A 733 -32.15 -7.25 -23.44
N ARG A 734 -30.89 -7.40 -23.02
CA ARG A 734 -30.23 -8.70 -22.89
C ARG A 734 -30.14 -9.05 -21.42
N TYR A 735 -30.65 -10.21 -21.04
CA TYR A 735 -30.62 -10.73 -19.67
C TYR A 735 -29.80 -12.01 -19.61
N THR A 736 -28.73 -12.01 -18.81
CA THR A 736 -27.94 -13.20 -18.49
C THR A 736 -28.02 -13.47 -16.99
N SER A 737 -27.90 -14.74 -16.60
CA SER A 737 -27.82 -15.15 -15.21
C SER A 737 -26.75 -16.22 -15.05
N ASN A 738 -26.07 -16.19 -13.91
CA ASN A 738 -25.23 -17.27 -13.41
C ASN A 738 -25.83 -17.74 -12.08
N ASP A 739 -26.24 -19.01 -12.03
CA ASP A 739 -27.13 -19.57 -11.02
C ASP A 739 -26.36 -20.54 -10.11
N TRP A 740 -26.63 -20.51 -8.80
CA TRP A 740 -26.10 -21.47 -7.83
C TRP A 740 -27.10 -21.75 -6.71
N ASN A 741 -27.24 -23.00 -6.25
CA ASN A 741 -28.12 -23.36 -5.12
C ASN A 741 -29.48 -22.63 -5.09
N THR A 742 -29.61 -21.62 -4.23
CA THR A 742 -30.80 -20.78 -4.04
C THR A 742 -30.55 -19.31 -4.39
N GLY A 743 -29.47 -19.01 -5.10
CA GLY A 743 -28.98 -17.67 -5.46
C GLY A 743 -28.53 -17.57 -6.92
N TYR A 744 -28.43 -16.35 -7.42
CA TYR A 744 -27.93 -16.10 -8.77
C TYR A 744 -27.45 -14.66 -8.89
N THR A 745 -26.50 -14.42 -9.79
CA THR A 745 -26.14 -13.09 -10.29
C THR A 745 -26.77 -12.92 -11.65
N ALA A 746 -27.44 -11.79 -11.88
CA ALA A 746 -27.99 -11.43 -13.18
C ALA A 746 -27.36 -10.13 -13.71
N SER A 747 -27.06 -10.11 -15.01
CA SER A 747 -26.70 -8.90 -15.76
C SER A 747 -27.82 -8.56 -16.74
N VAL A 748 -28.17 -7.28 -16.78
CA VAL A 748 -29.21 -6.70 -17.63
C VAL A 748 -28.58 -5.58 -18.44
N ARG A 749 -28.40 -5.81 -19.75
CA ARG A 749 -27.93 -4.79 -20.68
C ARG A 749 -29.11 -4.16 -21.39
N ILE A 750 -29.26 -2.85 -21.23
CA ILE A 750 -30.31 -2.04 -21.84
C ILE A 750 -29.69 -1.26 -23.01
N THR A 751 -30.22 -1.41 -24.22
CA THR A 751 -29.80 -0.65 -25.40
C THR A 751 -30.94 0.25 -25.88
N ASN A 752 -30.66 1.54 -26.08
CA ASN A 752 -31.60 2.46 -26.71
C ASN A 752 -31.55 2.24 -28.24
N THR A 753 -32.58 1.64 -28.82
CA THR A 753 -32.71 1.43 -30.26
C THR A 753 -33.62 2.46 -30.94
N GLY A 754 -34.09 3.47 -30.19
CA GLY A 754 -34.83 4.61 -30.70
C GLY A 754 -33.93 5.65 -31.38
N SER A 755 -34.54 6.67 -31.97
CA SER A 755 -33.84 7.76 -32.67
C SER A 755 -33.55 8.99 -31.79
N THR A 756 -33.92 8.96 -30.51
CA THR A 756 -33.74 10.06 -29.55
C THR A 756 -33.03 9.60 -28.30
N ALA A 757 -32.17 10.44 -27.72
CA ALA A 757 -31.54 10.15 -26.44
C ALA A 757 -32.58 10.07 -25.30
N LEU A 758 -32.37 9.13 -24.39
CA LEU A 758 -33.10 9.07 -23.12
C LEU A 758 -32.39 9.98 -22.11
N ASN A 759 -33.15 10.75 -21.33
CA ASN A 759 -32.65 11.59 -20.24
C ASN A 759 -33.38 11.16 -18.96
N GLY A 760 -32.84 10.14 -18.31
CA GLY A 760 -33.50 9.35 -17.28
C GLY A 760 -34.14 8.10 -17.88
N TRP A 761 -33.96 6.96 -17.21
CA TRP A 761 -34.59 5.71 -17.59
C TRP A 761 -35.06 4.90 -16.38
N THR A 762 -36.20 4.24 -16.56
CA THR A 762 -36.80 3.31 -15.60
C THR A 762 -37.10 2.01 -16.32
N LEU A 763 -36.38 0.95 -15.97
CA LEU A 763 -36.64 -0.40 -16.42
C LEU A 763 -37.61 -1.10 -15.46
N ARG A 764 -38.59 -1.83 -15.99
CA ARG A 764 -39.49 -2.66 -15.19
C ARG A 764 -39.66 -4.04 -15.82
N PHE A 765 -39.63 -5.07 -14.98
CA PHE A 765 -39.85 -6.47 -15.37
C PHE A 765 -40.36 -7.27 -14.17
N ASP A 766 -40.89 -8.48 -14.42
CA ASP A 766 -41.39 -9.36 -13.37
C ASP A 766 -40.44 -10.56 -13.14
N LEU A 767 -40.17 -10.83 -11.86
CA LEU A 767 -39.53 -12.02 -11.35
C LEU A 767 -40.60 -12.98 -10.82
N SER A 768 -40.63 -14.21 -11.34
CA SER A 768 -41.66 -15.20 -11.02
C SER A 768 -41.17 -16.20 -9.97
N ASN A 769 -42.03 -17.13 -9.56
CA ASN A 769 -41.68 -18.22 -8.62
C ASN A 769 -41.04 -17.76 -7.28
N GLY A 770 -41.40 -16.57 -6.80
CA GLY A 770 -40.90 -16.06 -5.52
C GLY A 770 -39.45 -15.59 -5.53
N GLN A 771 -38.85 -15.42 -6.71
CA GLN A 771 -37.54 -14.79 -6.89
C GLN A 771 -37.47 -13.41 -6.20
N ARG A 772 -36.34 -13.12 -5.54
CA ARG A 772 -36.10 -11.86 -4.81
C ARG A 772 -34.78 -11.21 -5.20
N VAL A 773 -34.79 -9.93 -5.54
CA VAL A 773 -33.59 -9.10 -5.61
C VAL A 773 -33.06 -8.93 -4.18
N GLN A 774 -31.78 -9.24 -3.96
CA GLN A 774 -31.10 -9.05 -2.67
C GLN A 774 -30.27 -7.77 -2.66
N GLN A 775 -29.46 -7.57 -3.70
CA GLN A 775 -28.56 -6.42 -3.85
C GLN A 775 -28.36 -6.15 -5.34
N GLY A 776 -28.50 -4.90 -5.78
CA GLY A 776 -28.22 -4.50 -7.15
C GLY A 776 -27.20 -3.39 -7.22
N TRP A 777 -26.57 -3.23 -8.38
CA TRP A 777 -25.55 -2.21 -8.65
C TRP A 777 -25.83 -1.49 -9.99
N SER A 778 -25.09 -0.42 -10.22
CA SER A 778 -25.19 0.47 -11.40
C SER A 778 -26.58 1.06 -11.67
N ALA A 779 -27.51 0.94 -10.72
CA ALA A 779 -28.86 1.50 -10.74
C ALA A 779 -29.50 1.41 -9.35
N GLN A 780 -30.66 2.04 -9.18
CA GLN A 780 -31.48 1.94 -7.97
C GLN A 780 -32.55 0.87 -8.17
N TRP A 781 -32.58 -0.13 -7.28
CA TRP A 781 -33.42 -1.32 -7.42
C TRP A 781 -34.52 -1.35 -6.36
N ALA A 782 -35.76 -1.59 -6.79
CA ALA A 782 -36.89 -1.81 -5.90
C ALA A 782 -37.73 -2.99 -6.40
N GLN A 783 -38.17 -3.86 -5.49
CA GLN A 783 -39.09 -4.95 -5.82
C GLN A 783 -40.35 -4.91 -4.95
N SER A 784 -41.52 -4.95 -5.59
CA SER A 784 -42.82 -5.08 -4.93
C SER A 784 -43.58 -6.25 -5.53
N GLY A 785 -43.86 -7.27 -4.72
CA GLY A 785 -44.37 -8.55 -5.22
C GLY A 785 -43.37 -9.19 -6.20
N SER A 786 -43.84 -9.57 -7.39
CA SER A 786 -43.01 -10.05 -8.50
C SER A 786 -42.31 -8.93 -9.27
N THR A 787 -42.82 -7.70 -9.20
CA THR A 787 -42.35 -6.63 -10.07
C THR A 787 -41.06 -6.01 -9.53
N VAL A 788 -40.04 -5.97 -10.38
CA VAL A 788 -38.80 -5.20 -10.19
C VAL A 788 -38.91 -3.89 -10.96
N THR A 789 -38.60 -2.79 -10.29
CA THR A 789 -38.45 -1.44 -10.87
C THR A 789 -37.01 -1.00 -10.65
N VAL A 790 -36.35 -0.60 -11.73
CA VAL A 790 -34.95 -0.18 -11.71
C VAL A 790 -34.85 1.21 -12.32
N THR A 791 -34.33 2.19 -11.58
CA THR A 791 -34.12 3.55 -12.08
C THR A 791 -32.64 3.84 -12.21
N ASN A 792 -32.26 4.62 -13.22
CA ASN A 792 -30.87 5.00 -13.47
C ASN A 792 -30.17 5.56 -12.21
N ALA A 793 -28.87 5.31 -12.09
CA ALA A 793 -28.01 6.04 -11.18
C ALA A 793 -27.81 7.48 -11.69
N ALA A 794 -27.30 8.37 -10.84
CA ALA A 794 -27.11 9.78 -11.19
C ALA A 794 -26.21 9.96 -12.44
N TRP A 795 -25.21 9.09 -12.61
CA TRP A 795 -24.20 9.17 -13.66
C TRP A 795 -24.58 8.48 -14.98
N ASN A 796 -25.58 7.60 -15.01
CA ASN A 796 -25.98 6.87 -16.23
C ASN A 796 -27.41 7.15 -16.71
N GLY A 797 -27.99 8.28 -16.31
CA GLY A 797 -29.34 8.65 -16.74
C GLY A 797 -29.47 8.92 -18.24
N THR A 798 -28.41 9.36 -18.90
CA THR A 798 -28.43 9.72 -20.32
C THR A 798 -28.02 8.53 -21.20
N LEU A 799 -28.88 8.11 -22.12
CA LEU A 799 -28.60 7.02 -23.06
C LEU A 799 -28.88 7.44 -24.51
N ALA A 800 -27.83 7.74 -25.28
CA ALA A 800 -27.94 8.14 -26.68
C ALA A 800 -28.48 7.00 -27.58
N PRO A 801 -29.03 7.30 -28.78
CA PRO A 801 -29.36 6.28 -29.78
C PRO A 801 -28.20 5.32 -30.04
N GLY A 802 -28.43 4.00 -29.93
CA GLY A 802 -27.42 2.96 -30.08
C GLY A 802 -26.56 2.69 -28.84
N ALA A 803 -26.57 3.56 -27.83
CA ALA A 803 -25.82 3.36 -26.61
C ALA A 803 -26.45 2.28 -25.73
N SER A 804 -25.61 1.64 -24.90
CA SER A 804 -26.05 0.63 -23.93
C SER A 804 -25.58 0.98 -22.52
N VAL A 805 -26.36 0.58 -21.52
CA VAL A 805 -25.96 0.56 -20.12
C VAL A 805 -26.11 -0.87 -19.61
N GLU A 806 -25.14 -1.33 -18.82
CA GLU A 806 -25.18 -2.64 -18.19
C GLU A 806 -25.31 -2.48 -16.67
N ILE A 807 -26.28 -3.18 -16.11
CA ILE A 807 -26.63 -3.14 -14.69
C ILE A 807 -26.77 -4.57 -14.19
N GLY A 808 -26.58 -4.81 -12.89
CA GLY A 808 -26.68 -6.17 -12.38
C GLY A 808 -27.23 -6.24 -10.96
N TYR A 809 -27.60 -7.45 -10.57
CA TYR A 809 -28.06 -7.74 -9.22
C TYR A 809 -27.83 -9.20 -8.82
N ASN A 810 -27.65 -9.41 -7.52
CA ASN A 810 -27.74 -10.71 -6.87
C ASN A 810 -29.20 -10.95 -6.45
N GLY A 811 -29.73 -12.10 -6.80
CA GLY A 811 -31.07 -12.54 -6.45
C GLY A 811 -31.09 -13.90 -5.75
N ALA A 812 -32.21 -14.21 -5.11
CA ALA A 812 -32.49 -15.49 -4.49
C ALA A 812 -33.76 -16.13 -5.06
N HIS A 813 -33.82 -17.46 -5.10
CA HIS A 813 -34.99 -18.24 -5.49
C HIS A 813 -35.16 -19.47 -4.57
N SER A 814 -36.40 -19.94 -4.40
CA SER A 814 -36.74 -21.12 -3.59
C SER A 814 -37.03 -22.39 -4.40
N GLY A 815 -36.78 -22.34 -5.71
CA GLY A 815 -37.08 -23.42 -6.65
C GLY A 815 -36.49 -23.14 -8.03
N GLN A 816 -37.33 -23.07 -9.07
CA GLN A 816 -36.89 -22.70 -10.42
C GLN A 816 -36.54 -21.21 -10.52
N ASN A 817 -35.51 -20.87 -11.32
CA ASN A 817 -35.08 -19.49 -11.61
C ASN A 817 -35.36 -19.11 -13.09
N PRO A 818 -36.63 -19.03 -13.53
CA PRO A 818 -36.92 -18.62 -14.91
C PRO A 818 -36.48 -17.17 -15.17
N LYS A 819 -35.91 -16.92 -16.35
CA LYS A 819 -35.53 -15.57 -16.79
C LYS A 819 -36.77 -14.72 -17.09
N PRO A 820 -36.76 -13.40 -16.83
CA PRO A 820 -37.84 -12.52 -17.24
C PRO A 820 -38.02 -12.52 -18.77
N THR A 821 -39.27 -12.52 -19.23
CA THR A 821 -39.60 -12.60 -20.67
C THR A 821 -40.13 -11.29 -21.25
N ALA A 822 -40.40 -10.30 -20.41
CA ALA A 822 -40.91 -9.00 -20.81
C ALA A 822 -40.26 -7.89 -19.98
N PHE A 823 -39.87 -6.81 -20.66
CA PHE A 823 -39.27 -5.63 -20.07
C PHE A 823 -39.96 -4.39 -20.62
N THR A 824 -40.11 -3.37 -19.79
CA THR A 824 -40.51 -2.03 -20.24
C THR A 824 -39.49 -0.99 -19.82
N LEU A 825 -39.12 -0.07 -20.70
CA LEU A 825 -38.25 1.07 -20.44
C LEU A 825 -39.08 2.36 -20.57
N ASN A 826 -39.17 3.15 -19.49
CA ASN A 826 -40.01 4.35 -19.43
C ASN A 826 -41.48 4.10 -19.85
N GLY A 827 -41.98 2.88 -19.58
CA GLY A 827 -43.34 2.46 -19.92
C GLY A 827 -43.54 1.87 -21.33
N ALA A 828 -42.54 1.93 -22.21
CA ALA A 828 -42.59 1.27 -23.53
C ALA A 828 -41.97 -0.14 -23.48
N GLY A 829 -42.51 -1.09 -24.22
CA GLY A 829 -41.98 -2.46 -24.27
C GLY A 829 -40.64 -2.56 -25.00
N CYS A 830 -39.71 -3.35 -24.46
CA CYS A 830 -38.43 -3.67 -25.10
C CYS A 830 -38.49 -5.04 -25.79
N THR A 831 -37.69 -5.21 -26.85
CA THR A 831 -37.38 -6.53 -27.41
C THR A 831 -36.33 -7.24 -26.57
N THR A 832 -36.50 -8.53 -26.29
CA THR A 832 -35.48 -9.35 -25.63
C THR A 832 -34.48 -9.88 -26.66
N ALA A 833 -33.19 -9.66 -26.44
CA ALA A 833 -32.09 -10.13 -27.31
C ALA A 833 -31.60 -11.54 -26.97
#